data_AF-A0A3D2WF17-F1
#
_entry.id   AF-A0A3D2WF17-F1
#
_cell.length_a   1.000
_cell.length_b   1.000
_cell.length_c   1.000
_cell.angle_alpha   90.00
_cell.angle_beta   90.00
_cell.angle_gamma   90.00
#
_symmetry.space_group_name_H-M   'P 1'
#
loop_
_entity.id
_entity.type
_entity.pdbx_description
1 polymer ?
#
loop_
_entity_poly.entity_id
_entity_poly.type
_entity_poly.pdbx_seq_one_letter_code
_entity_poly.pdbx_strand_id
1 'polypeptide(L)'
;MPIEQTVSESQVNPALLRQDIRLLGEYLGNTLKEQVSDSTFEQVERIRQLAKAETTDDKDPKDWNALIDLLTKLPTEELVPITRAFAQFLQYANIAEQHHRARHVEAASDLPDAEVHANSLRKTIDELKNAGLSNDKLIETINNMNIELVLTAHPTETTRRSIIRKHSDIQTILTLLDQPLPQKERAAQLRRLNRRIQAAWQTDEIRRERPTPVDEAKWGFATIETTLWDTVPDFLRDVNNLLEAKTGQSLPLTSSPIKFSSWMGGDRDGNPNVTSVVTEEVLLLARWQAAYLFYKDINELRADLTMHTANAFLTEATNNHPEPYREYLRPLREKLKNTRDWCQAQLDGEHFDTAKYPIMQSTEEFLQPLLHVHYSLAELNMHAIANGSLVNIIRRAATFGIHLLRLDIRQESTRHSDVIAALVEQLEIRTSQGPYDTWTEIEKQHFLIQELNSPRPLIPHHFTASPEVDEVIRTFNALAKQPAEALGAYIISMARQPSDVLAVRLLQKEAASRAGTNYKQRIVPLFETLDDLNNAESTMEQLYDVDWYRQDIGQEQEVMIGYSDSAKDAGFFAAAWAQYQAQEKLSELSKGRGIDLTLFHGRGGTVSRGGGPAQAAILTLPPGSVNGRIRITEQGEVIQFKFGIPALALHNLELYLSSTLKATIAPSGKPKAEWRKMMDTLSKDCSEVYRGLVRHNPNFVTYFRQVTPEQELGRLALGSRPAKRRASGGIESLRAIPWVFGWTQSRF
;
A
#
# COMPACT_ATOMS: atom_id res chain seq x y z
N MET A 1 -13.66 -11.69 12.63
CA MET A 1 -13.33 -10.72 13.69
C MET A 1 -14.63 -10.10 14.14
N PRO A 2 -14.91 -9.89 15.43
CA PRO A 2 -16.11 -9.18 15.83
C PRO A 2 -15.94 -7.69 15.51
N ILE A 3 -16.78 -7.25 14.57
CA ILE A 3 -17.54 -5.99 14.47
C ILE A 3 -16.95 -4.79 15.21
N GLU A 4 -16.60 -3.79 14.41
CA GLU A 4 -16.30 -2.41 14.80
C GLU A 4 -17.48 -1.81 15.59
N GLN A 5 -17.24 -1.52 16.88
CA GLN A 5 -18.07 -0.63 17.67
C GLN A 5 -17.50 0.79 17.57
N THR A 6 -17.86 1.56 16.55
CA THR A 6 -17.48 3.00 16.48
C THR A 6 -18.59 3.96 16.04
N VAL A 7 -19.84 3.50 15.88
CA VAL A 7 -21.04 4.36 15.79
C VAL A 7 -22.17 3.65 16.53
N SER A 8 -23.02 4.38 17.27
CA SER A 8 -24.11 3.77 18.05
C SER A 8 -24.97 2.85 17.16
N GLU A 9 -25.22 1.63 17.63
CA GLU A 9 -26.00 0.56 16.97
C GLU A 9 -27.42 0.97 16.51
N SER A 10 -27.88 2.19 16.80
CA SER A 10 -29.26 2.61 16.69
C SER A 10 -29.75 3.06 15.29
N GLN A 11 -28.93 3.06 14.24
CA GLN A 11 -29.35 3.56 12.92
C GLN A 11 -29.10 2.61 11.73
N VAL A 12 -28.51 1.43 11.95
CA VAL A 12 -28.22 0.48 10.87
C VAL A 12 -29.20 -0.69 10.95
N ASN A 13 -30.03 -0.89 9.93
CA ASN A 13 -30.95 -2.03 9.89
C ASN A 13 -30.16 -3.33 9.65
N PRO A 14 -29.91 -4.17 10.69
CA PRO A 14 -29.11 -5.38 10.54
C PRO A 14 -29.84 -6.41 9.66
N ALA A 15 -31.14 -6.19 9.38
CA ALA A 15 -31.92 -7.03 8.50
C ALA A 15 -31.44 -6.95 7.04
N LEU A 16 -30.92 -5.82 6.56
CA LEU A 16 -30.42 -5.70 5.18
C LEU A 16 -29.16 -6.54 4.95
N LEU A 17 -28.21 -6.48 5.87
CA LEU A 17 -27.02 -7.36 5.84
C LEU A 17 -27.44 -8.83 5.88
N ARG A 18 -28.35 -9.20 6.79
CA ARG A 18 -28.85 -10.58 6.88
C ARG A 18 -29.58 -11.01 5.61
N GLN A 19 -30.29 -10.09 4.96
CA GLN A 19 -30.99 -10.35 3.69
C GLN A 19 -30.01 -10.64 2.56
N ASP A 20 -28.94 -9.87 2.43
CA ASP A 20 -27.91 -10.09 1.40
C ASP A 20 -27.17 -11.42 1.63
N ILE A 21 -26.75 -11.69 2.86
CA ILE A 21 -26.09 -12.96 3.24
C ILE A 21 -27.01 -14.14 2.92
N ARG A 22 -28.30 -14.01 3.25
CA ARG A 22 -29.30 -15.03 2.95
C ARG A 22 -29.50 -15.21 1.45
N LEU A 23 -29.62 -14.13 0.68
CA LEU A 23 -29.79 -14.18 -0.77
C LEU A 23 -28.63 -14.90 -1.46
N LEU A 24 -27.39 -14.49 -1.14
CA LEU A 24 -26.19 -15.10 -1.71
C LEU A 24 -26.05 -16.57 -1.27
N GLY A 25 -26.34 -16.84 0.00
CA GLY A 25 -26.30 -18.19 0.55
C GLY A 25 -27.35 -19.13 -0.04
N GLU A 26 -28.56 -18.65 -0.31
CA GLU A 26 -29.63 -19.42 -0.98
C GLU A 26 -29.22 -19.79 -2.41
N TYR A 27 -28.64 -18.86 -3.19
CA TYR A 27 -28.14 -19.17 -4.52
C TYR A 27 -26.97 -20.15 -4.51
N LEU A 28 -26.04 -20.02 -3.56
CA LEU A 28 -24.95 -21.00 -3.42
C LEU A 28 -25.50 -22.38 -3.01
N GLY A 29 -26.43 -22.44 -2.06
CA GLY A 29 -27.09 -23.68 -1.65
C GLY A 29 -27.80 -24.38 -2.80
N ASN A 30 -28.55 -23.64 -3.62
CA ASN A 30 -29.18 -24.18 -4.82
C ASN A 30 -28.14 -24.67 -5.83
N THR A 31 -27.04 -23.93 -6.01
CA THR A 31 -25.92 -24.33 -6.88
C THR A 31 -25.30 -25.66 -6.42
N LEU A 32 -25.12 -25.87 -5.11
CA LEU A 32 -24.58 -27.11 -4.56
C LEU A 32 -25.51 -28.31 -4.83
N LYS A 33 -26.82 -28.13 -4.65
CA LYS A 33 -27.81 -29.18 -4.93
C LYS A 33 -27.86 -29.54 -6.41
N GLU A 34 -27.87 -28.53 -7.29
CA GLU A 34 -27.99 -28.72 -8.74
C GLU A 34 -26.71 -29.28 -9.38
N GLN A 35 -25.53 -28.85 -8.92
CA GLN A 35 -24.26 -29.11 -9.62
C GLN A 35 -23.32 -30.09 -8.89
N VAL A 36 -23.59 -30.43 -7.63
CA VAL A 36 -22.76 -31.34 -6.84
C VAL A 36 -23.59 -32.52 -6.37
N SER A 37 -24.41 -32.36 -5.32
CA SER A 37 -25.39 -33.32 -4.84
C SER A 37 -26.17 -32.77 -3.64
N ASP A 38 -27.39 -33.27 -3.41
CA ASP A 38 -28.15 -33.01 -2.19
C ASP A 38 -27.38 -33.48 -0.94
N SER A 39 -26.72 -34.64 -1.01
CA SER A 39 -25.89 -35.17 0.08
C SER A 39 -24.79 -34.19 0.50
N THR A 40 -24.08 -33.57 -0.46
CA THR A 40 -23.02 -32.59 -0.13
C THR A 40 -23.60 -31.37 0.58
N PHE A 41 -24.74 -30.86 0.10
CA PHE A 41 -25.42 -29.74 0.74
C PHE A 41 -25.84 -30.08 2.17
N GLU A 42 -26.41 -31.28 2.40
CA GLU A 42 -26.77 -31.76 3.73
C GLU A 42 -25.56 -31.89 4.66
N GLN A 43 -24.42 -32.38 4.16
CA GLN A 43 -23.17 -32.44 4.93
C GLN A 43 -22.68 -31.05 5.33
N VAL A 44 -22.66 -30.09 4.41
CA VAL A 44 -22.29 -28.69 4.71
C VAL A 44 -23.19 -28.11 5.80
N GLU A 45 -24.51 -28.31 5.70
CA GLU A 45 -25.45 -27.84 6.71
C GLU A 45 -25.27 -28.54 8.06
N ARG A 46 -25.00 -29.85 8.07
CA ARG A 46 -24.74 -30.62 9.29
C ARG A 46 -23.47 -30.13 10.01
N ILE A 47 -22.38 -29.91 9.26
CA ILE A 47 -21.14 -29.35 9.80
C ILE A 47 -21.41 -27.97 10.42
N ARG A 48 -22.14 -27.11 9.70
CA ARG A 48 -22.51 -25.76 10.17
C ARG A 48 -23.33 -25.80 11.47
N GLN A 49 -24.30 -26.71 11.56
CA GLN A 49 -25.16 -26.86 12.74
C GLN A 49 -24.38 -27.35 13.95
N LEU A 50 -23.54 -28.38 13.80
CA LEU A 50 -22.69 -28.90 14.88
C LEU A 50 -21.70 -27.83 15.36
N ALA A 51 -21.02 -27.14 14.45
CA ALA A 51 -20.11 -26.06 14.81
C ALA A 51 -20.82 -24.91 15.53
N LYS A 52 -22.04 -24.55 15.09
CA LYS A 52 -22.84 -23.51 15.73
C LYS A 52 -23.26 -23.91 17.14
N ALA A 53 -23.76 -25.13 17.33
CA ALA A 53 -24.21 -25.62 18.63
C ALA A 53 -23.12 -25.43 19.70
N GLU A 54 -21.91 -25.92 19.45
CA GLU A 54 -20.77 -25.80 20.38
C GLU A 54 -20.24 -24.36 20.52
N THR A 55 -20.50 -23.48 19.56
CA THR A 55 -20.09 -22.07 19.66
C THR A 55 -21.06 -21.25 20.51
N THR A 56 -22.36 -21.58 20.47
CA THR A 56 -23.42 -20.83 21.17
C THR A 56 -23.85 -21.42 22.51
N ASP A 57 -23.52 -22.67 22.79
CA ASP A 57 -23.79 -23.29 24.09
C ASP A 57 -22.78 -22.78 25.13
N ASP A 58 -23.26 -22.33 26.29
CA ASP A 58 -22.43 -21.80 27.39
C ASP A 58 -21.75 -22.94 28.20
N LYS A 59 -21.75 -24.17 27.68
CA LYS A 59 -21.12 -25.32 28.31
C LYS A 59 -19.59 -25.23 28.23
N ASP A 60 -18.95 -25.50 29.37
CA ASP A 60 -17.51 -25.69 29.49
C ASP A 60 -17.25 -27.00 30.25
N PRO A 61 -16.55 -28.00 29.66
CA PRO A 61 -15.93 -28.00 28.34
C PRO A 61 -16.93 -28.18 27.19
N LYS A 62 -16.61 -27.57 26.05
CA LYS A 62 -17.31 -27.80 24.77
C LYS A 62 -17.07 -29.22 24.27
N ASP A 63 -18.10 -29.85 23.69
CA ASP A 63 -18.02 -31.22 23.18
C ASP A 63 -17.92 -31.23 21.65
N TRP A 64 -16.69 -31.18 21.16
CA TRP A 64 -16.41 -31.24 19.72
C TRP A 64 -16.47 -32.66 19.14
N ASN A 65 -16.71 -33.71 19.94
CA ASN A 65 -16.57 -35.10 19.48
C ASN A 65 -17.48 -35.41 18.30
N ALA A 66 -18.74 -34.94 18.33
CA ALA A 66 -19.67 -35.17 17.23
C ALA A 66 -19.20 -34.56 15.90
N LEU A 67 -18.57 -33.37 15.96
CA LEU A 67 -18.00 -32.72 14.79
C LEU A 67 -16.72 -33.43 14.33
N ILE A 68 -15.83 -33.78 15.26
CA ILE A 68 -14.59 -34.52 14.97
C ILE A 68 -14.92 -35.85 14.30
N ASP A 69 -15.88 -36.60 14.84
CA ASP A 69 -16.34 -37.86 14.28
C ASP A 69 -16.89 -37.71 12.87
N LEU A 70 -17.67 -36.66 12.63
CA LEU A 70 -18.19 -36.36 11.29
C LEU A 70 -17.04 -36.08 10.32
N LEU A 71 -16.13 -35.16 10.67
CA LEU A 71 -15.03 -34.75 9.82
C LEU A 71 -14.04 -35.89 9.53
N THR A 72 -13.78 -36.76 10.52
CA THR A 72 -12.86 -37.91 10.38
C THR A 72 -13.42 -38.99 9.46
N LYS A 73 -14.75 -39.10 9.35
CA LYS A 73 -15.43 -40.10 8.51
C LYS A 73 -15.74 -39.59 7.10
N LEU A 74 -15.45 -38.32 6.77
CA LEU A 74 -15.71 -37.78 5.43
C LEU A 74 -14.81 -38.45 4.39
N PRO A 75 -15.36 -38.91 3.25
CA PRO A 75 -14.57 -39.39 2.13
C PRO A 75 -13.67 -38.28 1.57
N THR A 76 -12.49 -38.67 1.06
CA THR A 76 -11.50 -37.70 0.56
C THR A 76 -12.04 -36.86 -0.60
N GLU A 77 -12.88 -37.46 -1.44
CA GLU A 77 -13.58 -36.84 -2.56
C GLU A 77 -14.60 -35.76 -2.14
N GLU A 78 -15.14 -35.82 -0.91
CA GLU A 78 -16.09 -34.83 -0.39
C GLU A 78 -15.40 -33.64 0.28
N LEU A 79 -14.14 -33.78 0.70
CA LEU A 79 -13.40 -32.73 1.39
C LEU A 79 -13.28 -31.45 0.57
N VAL A 80 -12.96 -31.58 -0.72
CA VAL A 80 -12.77 -30.41 -1.60
C VAL A 80 -14.08 -29.65 -1.83
N PRO A 81 -15.19 -30.28 -2.28
CA PRO A 81 -16.48 -29.60 -2.40
C PRO A 81 -16.95 -28.94 -1.10
N ILE A 82 -16.84 -29.63 0.04
CA ILE A 82 -17.26 -29.09 1.34
C ILE A 82 -16.43 -27.88 1.73
N THR A 83 -15.09 -27.96 1.62
CA THR A 83 -14.19 -26.86 1.96
C THR A 83 -14.43 -25.65 1.07
N ARG A 84 -14.62 -25.87 -0.24
CA ARG A 84 -14.96 -24.81 -1.20
C ARG A 84 -16.31 -24.17 -0.90
N ALA A 85 -17.31 -24.94 -0.49
CA ALA A 85 -18.60 -24.39 -0.09
C ALA A 85 -18.44 -23.41 1.07
N PHE A 86 -17.75 -23.79 2.15
CA PHE A 86 -17.51 -22.89 3.28
C PHE A 86 -16.67 -21.65 2.89
N ALA A 87 -15.66 -21.81 2.05
CA ALA A 87 -14.88 -20.68 1.54
C ALA A 87 -15.76 -19.70 0.75
N GLN A 88 -16.62 -20.19 -0.14
CA GLN A 88 -17.55 -19.36 -0.92
C GLN A 88 -18.62 -18.70 -0.04
N PHE A 89 -19.20 -19.40 0.94
CA PHE A 89 -20.11 -18.80 1.91
C PHE A 89 -19.45 -17.64 2.66
N LEU A 90 -18.20 -17.82 3.10
CA LEU A 90 -17.44 -16.76 3.78
C LEU A 90 -17.18 -15.58 2.83
N GLN A 91 -16.79 -15.82 1.58
CA GLN A 91 -16.56 -14.74 0.62
C GLN A 91 -17.82 -13.97 0.29
N TYR A 92 -18.96 -14.65 0.13
CA TYR A 92 -20.24 -13.98 -0.06
C TYR A 92 -20.71 -13.21 1.17
N ALA A 93 -20.42 -13.71 2.39
CA ALA A 93 -20.65 -12.94 3.61
C ALA A 93 -19.78 -11.67 3.65
N ASN A 94 -18.50 -11.77 3.27
CA ASN A 94 -17.60 -10.61 3.19
C ASN A 94 -18.08 -9.59 2.16
N ILE A 95 -18.54 -10.02 0.98
CA ILE A 95 -19.10 -9.13 -0.06
C ILE A 95 -20.35 -8.43 0.46
N ALA A 96 -21.27 -9.16 1.11
CA ALA A 96 -22.46 -8.58 1.71
C ALA A 96 -22.12 -7.58 2.83
N GLU A 97 -21.11 -7.88 3.65
CA GLU A 97 -20.60 -6.96 4.68
C GLU A 97 -20.01 -5.70 4.08
N GLN A 98 -19.13 -5.83 3.08
CA GLN A 98 -18.54 -4.69 2.36
C GLN A 98 -19.62 -3.82 1.70
N HIS A 99 -20.60 -4.44 1.06
CA HIS A 99 -21.77 -3.75 0.49
C HIS A 99 -22.57 -3.00 1.55
N HIS A 100 -22.84 -3.64 2.68
CA HIS A 100 -23.56 -3.01 3.78
C HIS A 100 -22.80 -1.83 4.38
N ARG A 101 -21.46 -1.92 4.50
CA ARG A 101 -20.62 -0.79 4.92
C ARG A 101 -20.65 0.35 3.90
N ALA A 102 -20.61 0.04 2.60
CA ALA A 102 -20.74 1.05 1.55
C ALA A 102 -22.08 1.79 1.64
N ARG A 103 -23.21 1.08 1.80
CA ARG A 103 -24.53 1.69 2.05
C ARG A 103 -24.52 2.62 3.27
N HIS A 104 -23.85 2.22 4.34
CA HIS A 104 -23.78 3.01 5.56
C HIS A 104 -23.01 4.30 5.35
N VAL A 105 -21.86 4.24 4.66
CA VAL A 105 -21.08 5.41 4.29
C VAL A 105 -21.89 6.35 3.39
N GLU A 106 -22.55 5.81 2.37
CA GLU A 106 -23.39 6.61 1.45
C GLU A 106 -24.56 7.27 2.19
N ALA A 107 -25.28 6.51 3.02
CA ALA A 107 -26.36 7.06 3.83
C ALA A 107 -25.86 8.13 4.80
N ALA A 108 -24.66 7.98 5.36
CA ALA A 108 -24.06 8.94 6.28
C ALA A 108 -23.69 10.27 5.60
N SER A 109 -23.38 10.25 4.29
CA SER A 109 -23.12 11.46 3.51
C SER A 109 -24.35 12.36 3.35
N ASP A 110 -25.56 11.79 3.42
CA ASP A 110 -26.84 12.50 3.31
C ASP A 110 -27.37 12.98 4.67
N LEU A 111 -26.68 12.68 5.78
CA LEU A 111 -27.15 13.00 7.12
C LEU A 111 -26.93 14.48 7.50
N PRO A 112 -27.84 15.07 8.32
CA PRO A 112 -27.60 16.37 8.94
C PRO A 112 -26.32 16.42 9.79
N ASP A 113 -25.71 17.60 9.95
CA ASP A 113 -24.41 17.81 10.63
C ASP A 113 -24.26 17.16 12.01
N ALA A 114 -25.36 17.03 12.77
CA ALA A 114 -25.35 16.39 14.09
C ALA A 114 -25.00 14.88 14.01
N GLU A 115 -25.32 14.22 12.90
CA GLU A 115 -25.27 12.77 12.73
C GLU A 115 -24.08 12.29 11.86
N VAL A 116 -23.37 13.21 11.21
CA VAL A 116 -22.12 12.90 10.47
C VAL A 116 -21.09 12.28 11.42
N HIS A 117 -20.31 11.31 10.95
CA HIS A 117 -19.24 10.68 11.76
C HIS A 117 -18.37 11.75 12.44
N ALA A 118 -18.13 11.61 13.76
CA ALA A 118 -17.46 12.60 14.61
C ALA A 118 -16.12 13.12 14.04
N ASN A 119 -15.50 12.30 13.19
CA ASN A 119 -14.19 12.58 12.62
C ASN A 119 -14.16 12.72 11.09
N SER A 120 -15.29 13.04 10.47
CA SER A 120 -15.29 13.54 9.09
C SER A 120 -14.35 14.74 8.95
N LEU A 121 -13.91 15.00 7.71
CA LEU A 121 -13.11 16.18 7.40
C LEU A 121 -13.87 17.46 7.77
N ARG A 122 -15.18 17.49 7.50
CA ARG A 122 -16.06 18.62 7.86
C ARG A 122 -16.04 18.91 9.36
N LYS A 123 -16.31 17.91 10.21
CA LYS A 123 -16.28 18.09 11.68
C LYS A 123 -14.89 18.46 12.18
N THR A 124 -13.85 17.85 11.62
CA THR A 124 -12.46 18.18 11.95
C THR A 124 -12.14 19.65 11.65
N ILE A 125 -12.52 20.15 10.47
CA ILE A 125 -12.32 21.56 10.12
C ILE A 125 -13.10 22.47 11.06
N ASP A 126 -14.35 22.14 11.37
CA ASP A 126 -15.18 22.93 12.28
C ASP A 126 -14.60 22.99 13.71
N GLU A 127 -14.13 21.87 14.24
CA GLU A 127 -13.42 21.79 15.53
C GLU A 127 -12.16 22.68 15.53
N LEU A 128 -11.33 22.56 14.49
CA LEU A 128 -10.08 23.32 14.39
C LEU A 128 -10.32 24.83 14.22
N LYS A 129 -11.35 25.21 13.45
CA LYS A 129 -11.76 26.63 13.30
C LYS A 129 -12.31 27.20 14.60
N ASN A 130 -13.13 26.43 15.32
CA ASN A 130 -13.61 26.82 16.65
C ASN A 130 -12.46 26.96 17.68
N ALA A 131 -11.38 26.20 17.49
CA ALA A 131 -10.14 26.33 18.26
C ALA A 131 -9.24 27.50 17.79
N GLY A 132 -9.65 28.29 16.80
CA GLY A 132 -8.95 29.51 16.36
C GLY A 132 -8.03 29.34 15.14
N LEU A 133 -8.11 28.22 14.41
CA LEU A 133 -7.35 28.05 13.16
C LEU A 133 -7.82 29.03 12.08
N SER A 134 -6.89 29.83 11.55
CA SER A 134 -7.17 30.74 10.43
C SER A 134 -7.42 30.00 9.10
N ASN A 135 -8.21 30.60 8.21
CA ASN A 135 -8.49 30.05 6.88
C ASN A 135 -7.20 29.82 6.06
N ASP A 136 -6.31 30.81 6.04
CA ASP A 136 -5.06 30.71 5.28
C ASP A 136 -4.18 29.56 5.81
N LYS A 137 -4.09 29.40 7.14
CA LYS A 137 -3.31 28.31 7.72
C LYS A 137 -3.91 26.94 7.41
N LEU A 138 -5.24 26.81 7.40
CA LEU A 138 -5.92 25.56 7.05
C LEU A 138 -5.56 25.13 5.62
N ILE A 139 -5.66 26.06 4.66
CA ILE A 139 -5.41 25.79 3.24
C ILE A 139 -3.93 25.51 3.00
N GLU A 140 -3.04 26.32 3.58
CA GLU A 140 -1.60 26.08 3.52
C GLU A 140 -1.26 24.68 4.06
N THR A 141 -1.85 24.29 5.19
CA THR A 141 -1.59 22.98 5.80
C THR A 141 -2.07 21.86 4.89
N ILE A 142 -3.32 21.89 4.40
CA ILE A 142 -3.86 20.86 3.50
C ILE A 142 -3.07 20.81 2.19
N ASN A 143 -2.71 21.95 1.60
CA ASN A 143 -1.95 22.00 0.37
C ASN A 143 -0.54 21.41 0.50
N ASN A 144 0.09 21.56 1.67
CA ASN A 144 1.44 21.08 1.94
C ASN A 144 1.47 19.68 2.57
N MET A 145 0.31 19.03 2.75
CA MET A 145 0.28 17.65 3.24
C MET A 145 0.87 16.67 2.24
N ASN A 146 1.53 15.66 2.77
CA ASN A 146 2.04 14.53 2.00
C ASN A 146 1.67 13.22 2.70
N ILE A 147 0.52 12.68 2.34
CA ILE A 147 0.01 11.39 2.80
C ILE A 147 0.30 10.37 1.70
N GLU A 148 1.24 9.45 1.92
CA GLU A 148 1.62 8.48 0.90
C GLU A 148 1.20 7.06 1.28
N LEU A 149 0.29 6.49 0.49
CA LEU A 149 -0.26 5.15 0.68
C LEU A 149 0.52 4.15 -0.18
N VAL A 150 1.21 3.21 0.47
CA VAL A 150 2.12 2.28 -0.19
C VAL A 150 1.46 0.91 -0.33
N LEU A 151 1.03 0.57 -1.55
CA LEU A 151 0.36 -0.68 -1.87
C LEU A 151 1.34 -1.86 -1.87
N THR A 152 0.93 -2.98 -1.28
CA THR A 152 1.74 -4.21 -1.20
C THR A 152 1.01 -5.42 -1.78
N ALA A 153 1.79 -6.45 -2.11
CA ALA A 153 1.24 -7.72 -2.58
C ALA A 153 0.38 -8.38 -1.49
N HIS A 154 -0.67 -9.09 -1.92
CA HIS A 154 -1.49 -9.87 -1.00
C HIS A 154 -0.77 -11.17 -0.61
N PRO A 155 -0.50 -11.41 0.69
CA PRO A 155 0.40 -12.49 1.13
C PRO A 155 -0.16 -13.90 0.91
N THR A 156 -1.49 -14.03 0.87
CA THR A 156 -2.19 -15.33 0.84
C THR A 156 -3.24 -15.43 -0.26
N GLU A 157 -3.18 -14.59 -1.30
CA GLU A 157 -4.24 -14.55 -2.30
C GLU A 157 -4.13 -15.75 -3.25
N THR A 158 -4.82 -16.80 -2.85
CA THR A 158 -5.07 -17.99 -3.65
C THR A 158 -6.08 -17.73 -4.75
N THR A 159 -6.94 -16.71 -4.58
CA THR A 159 -8.06 -16.45 -5.48
C THR A 159 -7.56 -15.92 -6.82
N ARG A 160 -7.97 -16.56 -7.92
CA ARG A 160 -7.61 -16.12 -9.26
C ARG A 160 -8.34 -14.82 -9.64
N ARG A 161 -7.72 -14.00 -10.50
CA ARG A 161 -8.31 -12.79 -11.09
C ARG A 161 -9.71 -13.02 -11.69
N SER A 162 -9.95 -14.22 -12.25
CA SER A 162 -11.23 -14.61 -12.83
C SER A 162 -12.36 -14.74 -11.80
N ILE A 163 -12.05 -15.03 -10.54
CA ILE A 163 -13.00 -15.07 -9.42
C ILE A 163 -13.19 -13.66 -8.85
N ILE A 164 -12.10 -12.90 -8.64
CA ILE A 164 -12.17 -11.51 -8.16
C ILE A 164 -13.09 -10.66 -9.04
N ARG A 165 -13.00 -10.81 -10.38
CA ARG A 165 -13.91 -10.15 -11.33
C ARG A 165 -15.38 -10.54 -11.10
N LYS A 166 -15.67 -11.80 -10.75
CA LYS A 166 -17.02 -12.26 -10.45
C LYS A 166 -17.53 -11.67 -9.13
N HIS A 167 -16.67 -11.59 -8.12
CA HIS A 167 -17.01 -10.96 -6.84
C HIS A 167 -17.34 -9.47 -7.01
N SER A 168 -16.52 -8.74 -7.78
CA SER A 168 -16.80 -7.35 -8.15
C SER A 168 -18.12 -7.21 -8.95
N ASP A 169 -18.39 -8.13 -9.88
CA ASP A 169 -19.68 -8.18 -10.57
C ASP A 169 -20.87 -8.42 -9.61
N ILE A 170 -20.73 -9.30 -8.62
CA ILE A 170 -21.75 -9.56 -7.59
C ILE A 170 -22.00 -8.28 -6.79
N GLN A 171 -20.94 -7.59 -6.37
CA GLN A 171 -21.02 -6.32 -5.66
C GLN A 171 -21.84 -5.28 -6.45
N THR A 172 -21.52 -5.08 -7.74
CA THR A 172 -22.27 -4.18 -8.63
C THR A 172 -23.74 -4.57 -8.75
N ILE A 173 -24.04 -5.87 -8.78
CA ILE A 173 -25.43 -6.35 -8.84
C ILE A 173 -26.18 -6.02 -7.54
N LEU A 174 -25.55 -6.19 -6.38
CA LEU A 174 -26.16 -5.83 -5.10
C LEU A 174 -26.49 -4.33 -5.03
N THR A 175 -25.56 -3.48 -5.48
CA THR A 175 -25.79 -2.02 -5.53
C THR A 175 -26.94 -1.65 -6.46
N LEU A 176 -27.06 -2.31 -7.62
CA LEU A 176 -28.20 -2.10 -8.52
C LEU A 176 -29.52 -2.60 -7.90
N LEU A 177 -29.49 -3.68 -7.11
CA LEU A 177 -30.68 -4.26 -6.47
C LEU A 177 -31.23 -3.41 -5.31
N ASP A 178 -30.43 -2.50 -4.76
CA ASP A 178 -30.87 -1.51 -3.76
C ASP A 178 -31.67 -0.37 -4.39
N GLN A 179 -31.49 -0.11 -5.69
CA GLN A 179 -32.27 0.89 -6.39
C GLN A 179 -33.73 0.42 -6.61
N PRO A 180 -34.70 1.35 -6.70
CA PRO A 180 -36.09 1.03 -6.99
C PRO A 180 -36.26 0.62 -8.47
N LEU A 181 -35.81 -0.59 -8.82
CA LEU A 181 -35.86 -1.14 -10.17
C LEU A 181 -37.26 -1.68 -10.52
N PRO A 182 -37.71 -1.52 -11.78
CA PRO A 182 -38.87 -2.25 -12.30
C PRO A 182 -38.74 -3.77 -12.11
N GLN A 183 -39.85 -4.47 -11.89
CA GLN A 183 -39.85 -5.91 -11.58
C GLN A 183 -39.09 -6.75 -12.62
N LYS A 184 -39.20 -6.40 -13.91
CA LYS A 184 -38.49 -7.08 -15.01
C LYS A 184 -36.98 -6.93 -14.90
N GLU A 185 -36.50 -5.74 -14.55
CA GLU A 185 -35.07 -5.43 -14.39
C GLU A 185 -34.52 -6.07 -13.12
N ARG A 186 -35.24 -5.97 -12.00
CA ARG A 186 -34.90 -6.67 -10.76
C ARG A 186 -34.75 -8.18 -10.99
N ALA A 187 -35.71 -8.79 -11.68
CA ALA A 187 -35.62 -10.21 -12.05
C ALA A 187 -34.44 -10.52 -12.98
N ALA A 188 -34.06 -9.61 -13.87
CA ALA A 188 -32.87 -9.77 -14.72
C ALA A 188 -31.57 -9.70 -13.91
N GLN A 189 -31.47 -8.80 -12.93
CA GLN A 189 -30.33 -8.72 -12.03
C GLN A 189 -30.20 -9.97 -11.14
N LEU A 190 -31.31 -10.49 -10.60
CA LEU A 190 -31.31 -11.75 -9.85
C LEU A 190 -30.88 -12.96 -10.72
N ARG A 191 -31.30 -13.02 -11.99
CA ARG A 191 -30.77 -14.03 -12.93
C ARG A 191 -29.29 -13.85 -13.20
N ARG A 192 -28.80 -12.60 -13.34
CA ARG A 192 -27.36 -12.31 -13.49
C ARG A 192 -26.59 -12.73 -12.24
N LEU A 193 -27.12 -12.49 -11.04
CA LEU A 193 -26.54 -12.89 -9.77
C LEU A 193 -26.38 -14.41 -9.69
N ASN A 194 -27.47 -15.16 -9.93
CA ASN A 194 -27.43 -16.63 -9.95
C ASN A 194 -26.35 -17.15 -10.92
N ARG A 195 -26.31 -16.61 -12.15
CA ARG A 195 -25.30 -16.98 -13.14
C ARG A 195 -23.87 -16.67 -12.69
N ARG A 196 -23.65 -15.58 -11.94
CA ARG A 196 -22.32 -15.23 -11.41
C ARG A 196 -21.89 -16.18 -10.29
N ILE A 197 -22.79 -16.54 -9.39
CA ILE A 197 -22.54 -17.50 -8.31
C ILE A 197 -22.23 -18.88 -8.89
N GLN A 198 -23.03 -19.36 -9.85
CA GLN A 198 -22.76 -20.62 -10.54
C GLN A 198 -21.43 -20.59 -11.30
N ALA A 199 -21.13 -19.48 -12.00
CA ALA A 199 -19.86 -19.35 -12.70
C ALA A 199 -18.66 -19.28 -11.74
N ALA A 200 -18.82 -18.69 -10.56
CA ALA A 200 -17.78 -18.69 -9.52
C ALA A 200 -17.53 -20.12 -9.02
N TRP A 201 -18.59 -20.88 -8.72
CA TRP A 201 -18.50 -22.28 -8.32
C TRP A 201 -17.81 -23.18 -9.36
N GLN A 202 -18.11 -22.99 -10.65
CA GLN A 202 -17.51 -23.77 -11.74
C GLN A 202 -16.11 -23.29 -12.15
N THR A 203 -15.63 -22.18 -11.60
CA THR A 203 -14.27 -21.70 -11.86
C THR A 203 -13.33 -22.30 -10.83
N ASP A 204 -12.23 -22.92 -11.28
CA ASP A 204 -11.16 -23.39 -10.38
C ASP A 204 -10.57 -22.20 -9.60
N GLU A 205 -10.78 -22.19 -8.29
CA GLU A 205 -10.31 -21.15 -7.36
C GLU A 205 -8.84 -21.35 -6.98
N ILE A 206 -8.34 -22.59 -7.04
CA ILE A 206 -7.04 -22.94 -6.50
C ILE A 206 -5.96 -22.61 -7.53
N ARG A 207 -4.98 -21.80 -7.11
CA ARG A 207 -3.74 -21.63 -7.84
C ARG A 207 -2.86 -22.86 -7.71
N ARG A 208 -2.47 -23.43 -8.85
CA ARG A 208 -1.52 -24.55 -8.93
C ARG A 208 -0.07 -24.08 -8.94
N GLU A 209 0.15 -22.86 -9.43
CA GLU A 209 1.46 -22.22 -9.54
C GLU A 209 1.50 -20.96 -8.68
N ARG A 210 2.67 -20.66 -8.12
CA ARG A 210 2.88 -19.43 -7.34
C ARG A 210 2.74 -18.21 -8.26
N PRO A 211 2.09 -17.12 -7.82
CA PRO A 211 2.10 -15.89 -8.59
C PRO A 211 3.52 -15.39 -8.79
N THR A 212 3.78 -14.85 -9.98
CA THR A 212 5.01 -14.09 -10.22
C THR A 212 4.89 -12.71 -9.57
N PRO A 213 6.00 -12.03 -9.23
CA PRO A 213 5.93 -10.65 -8.74
C PRO A 213 5.27 -9.68 -9.74
N VAL A 214 5.34 -9.98 -11.04
CA VAL A 214 4.65 -9.22 -12.10
C VAL A 214 3.14 -9.39 -12.00
N ASP A 215 2.65 -10.60 -11.70
CA ASP A 215 1.22 -10.83 -11.45
C ASP A 215 0.72 -10.03 -10.24
N GLU A 216 1.51 -9.99 -9.16
CA GLU A 216 1.22 -9.21 -7.97
C GLU A 216 1.14 -7.70 -8.31
N ALA A 217 2.08 -7.17 -9.10
CA ALA A 217 2.04 -5.77 -9.55
C ALA A 217 0.80 -5.45 -10.40
N LYS A 218 0.46 -6.31 -11.36
CA LYS A 218 -0.75 -6.16 -12.20
C LYS A 218 -2.04 -6.11 -11.37
N TRP A 219 -2.06 -6.74 -10.20
CA TRP A 219 -3.21 -6.66 -9.30
C TRP A 219 -3.31 -5.33 -8.57
N GLY A 220 -2.18 -4.79 -8.10
CA GLY A 220 -2.13 -3.43 -7.56
C GLY A 220 -2.63 -2.39 -8.57
N PHE A 221 -2.23 -2.52 -9.83
CA PHE A 221 -2.68 -1.63 -10.90
C PHE A 221 -4.19 -1.72 -11.16
N ALA A 222 -4.79 -2.91 -11.00
CA ALA A 222 -6.22 -3.10 -11.18
C ALA A 222 -7.02 -2.28 -10.17
N THR A 223 -6.62 -2.21 -8.89
CA THR A 223 -7.31 -1.36 -7.90
C THR A 223 -7.26 0.12 -8.27
N ILE A 224 -6.15 0.56 -8.88
CA ILE A 224 -6.05 1.93 -9.40
C ILE A 224 -7.04 2.12 -10.54
N GLU A 225 -6.93 1.30 -11.58
CA GLU A 225 -7.77 1.37 -12.79
C GLU A 225 -9.28 1.31 -12.49
N THR A 226 -9.72 0.39 -11.62
CA THR A 226 -11.16 0.11 -11.46
C THR A 226 -11.84 0.98 -10.43
N THR A 227 -11.09 1.64 -9.56
CA THR A 227 -11.67 2.36 -8.41
C THR A 227 -10.97 3.68 -8.16
N LEU A 228 -9.68 3.68 -7.83
CA LEU A 228 -9.00 4.92 -7.41
C LEU A 228 -8.87 5.95 -8.55
N TRP A 229 -8.85 5.51 -9.81
CA TRP A 229 -8.80 6.40 -10.97
C TRP A 229 -9.99 7.35 -11.02
N ASP A 230 -11.17 6.89 -10.63
CA ASP A 230 -12.40 7.69 -10.60
C ASP A 230 -12.63 8.32 -9.22
N THR A 231 -12.35 7.59 -8.14
CA THR A 231 -12.62 8.06 -6.78
C THR A 231 -11.69 9.19 -6.32
N VAL A 232 -10.41 9.21 -6.72
CA VAL A 232 -9.48 10.26 -6.26
C VAL A 232 -9.90 11.66 -6.74
N PRO A 233 -10.27 11.88 -8.01
CA PRO A 233 -10.82 13.15 -8.46
C PRO A 233 -12.06 13.61 -7.70
N ASP A 234 -12.98 12.69 -7.39
CA ASP A 234 -14.21 12.98 -6.64
C ASP A 234 -13.90 13.35 -5.20
N PHE A 235 -13.03 12.60 -4.52
CA PHE A 235 -12.50 12.95 -3.21
C PHE A 235 -11.90 14.37 -3.18
N LEU A 236 -11.03 14.70 -4.13
CA LEU A 236 -10.43 16.04 -4.21
C LEU A 236 -11.47 17.12 -4.55
N ARG A 237 -12.59 16.76 -5.20
CA ARG A 237 -13.70 17.68 -5.48
C ARG A 237 -14.46 17.97 -4.20
N ASP A 238 -14.73 16.96 -3.40
CA ASP A 238 -15.41 17.11 -2.11
C ASP A 238 -14.55 17.94 -1.15
N VAL A 239 -13.24 17.69 -1.09
CA VAL A 239 -12.30 18.52 -0.32
C VAL A 239 -12.32 19.97 -0.81
N ASN A 240 -12.24 20.21 -2.12
CA ASN A 240 -12.27 21.56 -2.68
C ASN A 240 -13.58 22.30 -2.34
N ASN A 241 -14.72 21.66 -2.56
CA ASN A 241 -16.04 22.23 -2.30
C ASN A 241 -16.19 22.57 -0.81
N LEU A 242 -15.70 21.70 0.07
CA LEU A 242 -15.70 21.94 1.51
C LEU A 242 -14.81 23.13 1.89
N LEU A 243 -13.62 23.24 1.30
CA LEU A 243 -12.72 24.37 1.53
C LEU A 243 -13.33 25.68 1.04
N GLU A 244 -13.89 25.71 -0.17
CA GLU A 244 -14.57 26.90 -0.70
C GLU A 244 -15.74 27.31 0.20
N ALA A 245 -16.58 26.37 0.62
CA ALA A 245 -17.71 26.65 1.51
C ALA A 245 -17.28 27.17 2.88
N LYS A 246 -16.18 26.68 3.44
CA LYS A 246 -15.71 27.05 4.79
C LYS A 246 -14.77 28.25 4.81
N THR A 247 -14.07 28.55 3.71
CA THR A 247 -12.97 29.53 3.67
C THR A 247 -13.07 30.56 2.55
N GLY A 248 -13.87 30.30 1.50
CA GLY A 248 -13.93 31.10 0.29
C GLY A 248 -12.77 30.89 -0.68
N GLN A 249 -11.87 29.94 -0.41
CA GLN A 249 -10.69 29.66 -1.23
C GLN A 249 -10.70 28.19 -1.69
N SER A 250 -10.22 27.97 -2.91
CA SER A 250 -10.15 26.65 -3.57
C SER A 250 -8.80 25.97 -3.33
N LEU A 251 -8.79 24.64 -3.41
CA LEU A 251 -7.55 23.87 -3.46
C LEU A 251 -6.87 24.08 -4.83
N PRO A 252 -5.55 24.34 -4.89
CA PRO A 252 -4.86 24.47 -6.17
C PRO A 252 -5.03 23.22 -7.05
N LEU A 253 -5.18 23.41 -8.37
CA LEU A 253 -5.52 22.34 -9.32
C LEU A 253 -4.52 21.17 -9.32
N THR A 254 -3.24 21.48 -9.16
CA THR A 254 -2.15 20.50 -9.15
C THR A 254 -1.81 20.01 -7.74
N SER A 255 -2.53 20.48 -6.71
CA SER A 255 -2.36 20.01 -5.35
C SER A 255 -3.02 18.65 -5.18
N SER A 256 -2.30 17.74 -4.53
CA SER A 256 -2.84 16.44 -4.17
C SER A 256 -2.17 16.00 -2.87
N PRO A 257 -2.86 16.14 -1.72
CA PRO A 257 -2.32 15.80 -0.41
C PRO A 257 -2.14 14.29 -0.20
N ILE A 258 -2.69 13.46 -1.09
CA ILE A 258 -2.57 12.00 -1.04
C ILE A 258 -1.83 11.50 -2.28
N LYS A 259 -0.81 10.67 -2.08
CA LYS A 259 -0.02 10.01 -3.13
C LYS A 259 -0.09 8.50 -2.96
N PHE A 260 0.22 7.78 -4.04
CA PHE A 260 0.26 6.32 -4.03
C PHE A 260 1.62 5.80 -4.51
N SER A 261 2.10 4.76 -3.83
CA SER A 261 3.33 4.05 -4.13
C SER A 261 3.11 2.55 -4.08
N SER A 262 4.09 1.78 -4.55
CA SER A 262 4.03 0.33 -4.60
C SER A 262 5.32 -0.32 -4.14
N TRP A 263 5.21 -1.49 -3.51
CA TRP A 263 6.32 -2.42 -3.27
C TRP A 263 6.36 -3.59 -4.26
N MET A 264 5.27 -3.81 -5.00
CA MET A 264 5.15 -4.94 -5.92
C MET A 264 6.12 -4.77 -7.08
N GLY A 265 7.07 -5.70 -7.22
CA GLY A 265 8.17 -5.62 -8.21
C GLY A 265 9.43 -4.88 -7.73
N GLY A 266 9.39 -4.26 -6.53
CA GLY A 266 10.52 -3.49 -5.98
C GLY A 266 11.08 -4.05 -4.67
N ASP A 267 10.24 -4.61 -3.80
CA ASP A 267 10.65 -5.25 -2.55
C ASP A 267 11.19 -6.65 -2.78
N ARG A 268 12.52 -6.76 -2.67
CA ARG A 268 13.30 -7.99 -2.89
C ARG A 268 13.89 -8.56 -1.61
N ASP A 269 13.53 -8.04 -0.43
CA ASP A 269 14.01 -8.52 0.87
C ASP A 269 13.73 -10.02 1.04
N GLY A 270 14.80 -10.80 0.88
CA GLY A 270 14.86 -12.26 0.75
C GLY A 270 13.82 -12.88 -0.19
N ASN A 271 13.39 -12.15 -1.21
CA ASN A 271 12.60 -12.69 -2.32
C ASN A 271 13.47 -12.71 -3.59
N PRO A 272 14.17 -13.83 -3.87
CA PRO A 272 15.05 -13.92 -5.04
C PRO A 272 14.29 -13.84 -6.37
N ASN A 273 12.96 -13.98 -6.35
CA ASN A 273 12.12 -13.87 -7.56
C ASN A 273 11.95 -12.42 -8.02
N VAL A 274 12.29 -11.43 -7.18
CA VAL A 274 12.28 -10.00 -7.56
C VAL A 274 13.67 -9.60 -8.00
N THR A 275 13.96 -9.78 -9.28
CA THR A 275 15.22 -9.42 -9.92
C THR A 275 15.18 -8.01 -10.50
N SER A 276 16.32 -7.49 -10.94
CA SER A 276 16.45 -6.22 -11.67
C SER A 276 15.56 -6.18 -12.91
N VAL A 277 15.46 -7.31 -13.62
CA VAL A 277 14.63 -7.46 -14.83
C VAL A 277 13.14 -7.34 -14.48
N VAL A 278 12.70 -8.00 -13.41
CA VAL A 278 11.31 -7.90 -12.92
C VAL A 278 10.98 -6.46 -12.53
N THR A 279 11.92 -5.75 -11.89
CA THR A 279 11.73 -4.34 -11.56
C THR A 279 11.58 -3.46 -12.80
N GLU A 280 12.41 -3.64 -13.83
CA GLU A 280 12.29 -2.93 -15.11
C GLU A 280 10.95 -3.22 -15.80
N GLU A 281 10.55 -4.50 -15.84
CA GLU A 281 9.28 -4.93 -16.40
C GLU A 281 8.08 -4.27 -15.70
N VAL A 282 8.08 -4.25 -14.36
CA VAL A 282 7.00 -3.64 -13.57
C VAL A 282 6.93 -2.13 -13.76
N LEU A 283 8.07 -1.44 -13.85
CA LEU A 283 8.11 0.01 -14.15
C LEU A 283 7.55 0.31 -15.54
N LEU A 284 7.89 -0.50 -16.54
CA LEU A 284 7.34 -0.38 -17.90
C LEU A 284 5.83 -0.65 -17.93
N LEU A 285 5.35 -1.68 -17.22
CA LEU A 285 3.93 -1.99 -17.13
C LEU A 285 3.12 -0.87 -16.45
N ALA A 286 3.67 -0.27 -15.38
CA ALA A 286 3.03 0.86 -14.69
C ALA A 286 2.89 2.08 -15.62
N ARG A 287 3.97 2.41 -16.36
CA ARG A 287 3.96 3.49 -17.35
C ARG A 287 3.05 3.19 -18.54
N TRP A 288 2.98 1.94 -19.00
CA TRP A 288 2.05 1.51 -20.02
C TRP A 288 0.60 1.73 -19.59
N GLN A 289 0.26 1.32 -18.35
CA GLN A 289 -1.09 1.44 -17.81
C GLN A 289 -1.48 2.92 -17.64
N ALA A 290 -0.59 3.76 -17.10
CA ALA A 290 -0.83 5.20 -17.00
C ALA A 290 -1.07 5.82 -18.38
N ALA A 291 -0.22 5.52 -19.36
CA ALA A 291 -0.36 6.03 -20.73
C ALA A 291 -1.68 5.58 -21.38
N TYR A 292 -2.11 4.34 -21.15
CA TYR A 292 -3.39 3.82 -21.63
C TYR A 292 -4.59 4.54 -20.99
N LEU A 293 -4.60 4.70 -19.67
CA LEU A 293 -5.68 5.36 -18.95
C LEU A 293 -5.79 6.84 -19.33
N PHE A 294 -4.67 7.57 -19.35
CA PHE A 294 -4.66 8.97 -19.81
C PHE A 294 -5.02 9.08 -21.29
N TYR A 295 -4.62 8.13 -22.16
CA TYR A 295 -5.03 8.15 -23.56
C TYR A 295 -6.56 8.09 -23.69
N LYS A 296 -7.22 7.23 -22.90
CA LYS A 296 -8.68 7.14 -22.87
C LYS A 296 -9.30 8.47 -22.39
N ASP A 297 -8.82 8.99 -21.27
CA ASP A 297 -9.27 10.26 -20.69
C ASP A 297 -9.15 11.43 -21.68
N ILE A 298 -7.98 11.59 -22.31
CA ILE A 298 -7.75 12.67 -23.29
C ILE A 298 -8.58 12.45 -24.56
N ASN A 299 -8.82 11.20 -24.96
CA ASN A 299 -9.66 10.93 -26.12
C ASN A 299 -11.13 11.31 -25.88
N GLU A 300 -11.67 11.01 -24.69
CA GLU A 300 -13.01 11.44 -24.27
C GLU A 300 -13.07 12.96 -24.10
N LEU A 301 -12.10 13.57 -23.41
CA LEU A 301 -12.03 15.03 -23.25
C LEU A 301 -12.01 15.76 -24.60
N ARG A 302 -11.29 15.24 -25.60
CA ARG A 302 -11.26 15.81 -26.95
C ARG A 302 -12.60 15.68 -27.69
N ALA A 303 -13.42 14.69 -27.35
CA ALA A 303 -14.76 14.57 -27.91
C ALA A 303 -15.72 15.59 -27.26
N ASP A 304 -15.51 15.92 -25.99
CA ASP A 304 -16.34 16.87 -25.24
C ASP A 304 -15.99 18.34 -25.51
N LEU A 305 -14.70 18.67 -25.59
CA LEU A 305 -14.22 20.06 -25.77
C LEU A 305 -14.32 20.55 -27.22
N THR A 306 -15.55 20.74 -27.70
CA THR A 306 -15.90 21.16 -29.07
C THR A 306 -16.12 22.68 -29.22
N MET A 307 -15.92 23.45 -28.16
CA MET A 307 -16.15 24.90 -28.15
C MET A 307 -15.26 25.61 -29.16
N HIS A 308 -15.85 26.53 -29.92
CA HIS A 308 -15.18 27.27 -30.99
C HIS A 308 -14.39 28.49 -30.51
N THR A 309 -14.71 29.03 -29.33
CA THR A 309 -14.06 30.22 -28.77
C THR A 309 -12.99 29.82 -27.75
N ALA A 310 -11.77 30.32 -27.96
CA ALA A 310 -10.66 30.19 -27.01
C ALA A 310 -9.96 31.54 -26.80
N ASN A 311 -9.12 31.62 -25.77
CA ASN A 311 -8.31 32.81 -25.55
C ASN A 311 -7.25 32.99 -26.65
N ALA A 312 -6.57 34.14 -26.64
CA ALA A 312 -5.59 34.48 -27.67
C ALA A 312 -4.48 33.41 -27.80
N PHE A 313 -4.00 32.89 -26.67
CA PHE A 313 -2.95 31.88 -26.62
C PHE A 313 -3.33 30.60 -27.39
N LEU A 314 -4.48 29.99 -27.07
CA LEU A 314 -4.91 28.77 -27.76
C LEU A 314 -5.32 29.02 -29.21
N THR A 315 -5.88 30.19 -29.50
CA THR A 315 -6.25 30.58 -30.86
C THR A 315 -5.02 30.68 -31.76
N GLU A 316 -3.95 31.31 -31.28
CA GLU A 316 -2.67 31.40 -31.99
C GLU A 316 -1.98 30.03 -32.11
N ALA A 317 -1.90 29.28 -31.00
CA ALA A 317 -1.27 27.96 -30.97
C ALA A 317 -1.92 26.93 -31.90
N THR A 318 -3.17 27.16 -32.30
CA THR A 318 -3.93 26.28 -33.20
C THR A 318 -4.17 26.89 -34.58
N ASN A 319 -3.53 28.01 -34.91
CA ASN A 319 -3.70 28.72 -36.19
C ASN A 319 -5.17 29.05 -36.52
N ASN A 320 -5.92 29.55 -35.54
CA ASN A 320 -7.36 29.88 -35.67
C ASN A 320 -8.23 28.67 -36.10
N HIS A 321 -7.90 27.46 -35.63
CA HIS A 321 -8.70 26.28 -35.89
C HIS A 321 -10.13 26.45 -35.31
N PRO A 322 -11.20 25.99 -36.01
CA PRO A 322 -12.59 26.12 -35.54
C PRO A 322 -12.90 25.34 -34.25
N GLU A 323 -12.08 24.35 -33.92
CA GLU A 323 -12.15 23.59 -32.66
C GLU A 323 -10.79 23.68 -31.93
N PRO A 324 -10.45 24.83 -31.30
CA PRO A 324 -9.10 25.09 -30.79
C PRO A 324 -8.68 24.09 -29.70
N TYR A 325 -9.53 23.79 -28.72
CA TYR A 325 -9.20 22.86 -27.63
C TYR A 325 -8.91 21.45 -28.14
N ARG A 326 -9.72 20.95 -29.06
CA ARG A 326 -9.57 19.62 -29.65
C ARG A 326 -8.30 19.48 -30.48
N GLU A 327 -7.96 20.53 -31.22
CA GLU A 327 -6.72 20.61 -32.00
C GLU A 327 -5.51 20.65 -31.08
N TYR A 328 -5.55 21.54 -30.08
CA TYR A 328 -4.46 21.73 -29.12
C TYR A 328 -4.11 20.45 -28.34
N LEU A 329 -5.11 19.64 -27.99
CA LEU A 329 -4.91 18.37 -27.29
C LEU A 329 -4.57 17.18 -28.21
N ARG A 330 -4.59 17.35 -29.54
CA ARG A 330 -4.28 16.25 -30.48
C ARG A 330 -2.85 15.72 -30.29
N PRO A 331 -1.79 16.56 -30.20
CA PRO A 331 -0.42 16.07 -29.99
C PRO A 331 -0.26 15.35 -28.65
N LEU A 332 -0.96 15.81 -27.61
CA LEU A 332 -0.95 15.16 -26.28
C LEU A 332 -1.46 13.72 -26.37
N ARG A 333 -2.60 13.50 -27.05
CA ARG A 333 -3.16 12.17 -27.29
C ARG A 333 -2.19 11.26 -28.05
N GLU A 334 -1.57 11.77 -29.12
CA GLU A 334 -0.62 10.98 -29.91
C GLU A 334 0.63 10.61 -29.10
N LYS A 335 1.19 11.53 -28.30
CA LYS A 335 2.32 11.21 -27.42
C LYS A 335 1.99 10.14 -26.38
N LEU A 336 0.78 10.15 -25.81
CA LEU A 336 0.33 9.10 -24.88
C LEU A 336 0.24 7.74 -25.58
N LYS A 337 -0.33 7.71 -26.79
CA LYS A 337 -0.37 6.51 -27.62
C LYS A 337 1.04 6.00 -27.92
N ASN A 338 1.94 6.86 -28.35
CA ASN A 338 3.35 6.52 -28.60
C ASN A 338 4.03 6.00 -27.33
N THR A 339 3.75 6.58 -26.17
CA THR A 339 4.31 6.15 -24.88
C THR A 339 3.85 4.73 -24.52
N ARG A 340 2.56 4.43 -24.71
CA ARG A 340 1.99 3.09 -24.53
C ARG A 340 2.65 2.09 -25.50
N ASP A 341 2.71 2.44 -26.77
CA ASP A 341 3.26 1.56 -27.82
C ASP A 341 4.76 1.34 -27.64
N TRP A 342 5.50 2.35 -27.20
CA TRP A 342 6.90 2.24 -26.78
C TRP A 342 7.07 1.31 -25.58
N CYS A 343 6.26 1.45 -24.52
CA CYS A 343 6.33 0.55 -23.36
C CYS A 343 6.06 -0.90 -23.79
N GLN A 344 5.08 -1.12 -24.67
CA GLN A 344 4.76 -2.44 -25.21
C GLN A 344 5.95 -3.02 -26.00
N ALA A 345 6.53 -2.23 -26.91
CA ALA A 345 7.70 -2.65 -27.67
C ALA A 345 8.89 -2.99 -26.75
N GLN A 346 9.13 -2.21 -25.68
CA GLN A 346 10.18 -2.55 -24.71
C GLN A 346 9.91 -3.87 -23.97
N LEU A 347 8.66 -4.13 -23.59
CA LEU A 347 8.26 -5.40 -22.96
C LEU A 347 8.40 -6.60 -23.91
N ASP A 348 8.13 -6.39 -25.20
CA ASP A 348 8.25 -7.42 -26.24
C ASP A 348 9.69 -7.59 -26.77
N GLY A 349 10.64 -6.76 -26.32
CA GLY A 349 12.03 -6.76 -26.79
C GLY A 349 12.21 -6.19 -28.21
N GLU A 350 11.25 -5.38 -28.66
CA GLU A 350 11.21 -4.76 -29.98
C GLU A 350 11.78 -3.34 -30.00
N HIS A 351 12.26 -2.91 -31.17
CA HIS A 351 12.73 -1.54 -31.38
C HIS A 351 11.58 -0.58 -31.64
N PHE A 352 11.61 0.59 -30.98
CA PHE A 352 10.67 1.68 -31.21
C PHE A 352 11.43 2.99 -31.45
N ASP A 353 11.16 3.64 -32.59
CA ASP A 353 11.82 4.89 -33.00
C ASP A 353 11.18 6.10 -32.28
N THR A 354 11.75 6.46 -31.14
CA THR A 354 11.31 7.61 -30.33
C THR A 354 11.64 8.97 -30.97
N ALA A 355 12.54 9.03 -31.96
CA ALA A 355 12.83 10.26 -32.70
C ALA A 355 11.71 10.57 -33.70
N LYS A 356 11.15 9.53 -34.35
CA LYS A 356 9.99 9.66 -35.23
C LYS A 356 8.67 9.73 -34.47
N TYR A 357 8.54 9.00 -33.36
CA TYR A 357 7.33 8.94 -32.54
C TYR A 357 7.64 9.36 -31.10
N PRO A 358 7.65 10.68 -30.80
CA PRO A 358 7.97 11.16 -29.47
C PRO A 358 7.04 10.60 -28.39
N ILE A 359 7.63 10.25 -27.25
CA ILE A 359 6.94 9.77 -26.05
C ILE A 359 6.91 10.87 -24.97
N MET A 360 5.99 10.74 -24.03
CA MET A 360 5.85 11.63 -22.88
C MET A 360 7.04 11.46 -21.93
N GLN A 361 7.72 12.55 -21.53
CA GLN A 361 8.95 12.50 -20.74
C GLN A 361 8.77 12.82 -19.25
N SER A 362 7.78 13.65 -18.92
CA SER A 362 7.53 14.08 -17.53
C SER A 362 6.05 14.31 -17.26
N THR A 363 5.67 14.33 -15.99
CA THR A 363 4.30 14.69 -15.58
C THR A 363 3.99 16.16 -15.89
N GLU A 364 4.98 17.05 -15.82
CA GLU A 364 4.82 18.47 -16.16
C GLU A 364 4.47 18.66 -17.64
N GLU A 365 5.15 17.94 -18.54
CA GLU A 365 4.83 17.95 -19.98
C GLU A 365 3.38 17.50 -20.25
N PHE A 366 2.83 16.62 -19.41
CA PHE A 366 1.43 16.20 -19.50
C PHE A 366 0.45 17.23 -18.92
N LEU A 367 0.79 17.85 -17.78
CA LEU A 367 -0.08 18.81 -17.08
C LEU A 367 -0.19 20.15 -17.81
N GLN A 368 0.92 20.66 -18.35
CA GLN A 368 0.96 22.01 -18.90
C GLN A 368 -0.10 22.28 -19.98
N PRO A 369 -0.31 21.41 -21.01
CA PRO A 369 -1.36 21.64 -21.99
C PRO A 369 -2.78 21.63 -21.39
N LEU A 370 -3.01 20.84 -20.35
CA LEU A 370 -4.31 20.77 -19.66
C LEU A 370 -4.59 22.03 -18.86
N LEU A 371 -3.56 22.60 -18.23
CA LEU A 371 -3.66 23.89 -17.53
C LEU A 371 -3.96 25.04 -18.51
N HIS A 372 -3.34 25.07 -19.69
CA HIS A 372 -3.67 26.06 -20.72
C HIS A 372 -5.13 25.98 -21.17
N VAL A 373 -5.63 24.76 -21.39
CA VAL A 373 -7.06 24.53 -21.69
C VAL A 373 -7.94 25.02 -20.55
N HIS A 374 -7.57 24.72 -19.30
CA HIS A 374 -8.32 25.16 -18.13
C HIS A 374 -8.38 26.68 -18.02
N TYR A 375 -7.23 27.38 -18.17
CA TYR A 375 -7.17 28.84 -18.11
C TYR A 375 -8.00 29.50 -19.20
N SER A 376 -7.91 29.03 -20.45
CA SER A 376 -8.73 29.56 -21.54
C SER A 376 -10.23 29.38 -21.30
N LEU A 377 -10.66 28.23 -20.79
CA LEU A 377 -12.07 28.01 -20.45
C LEU A 377 -12.52 28.92 -19.30
N ALA A 378 -11.69 29.08 -18.27
CA ALA A 378 -11.98 29.94 -17.13
C ALA A 378 -12.06 31.43 -17.51
N GLU A 379 -11.13 31.92 -18.34
CA GLU A 379 -11.12 33.31 -18.85
C GLU A 379 -12.40 33.65 -19.65
N LEU A 380 -12.98 32.66 -20.32
CA LEU A 380 -14.21 32.79 -21.09
C LEU A 380 -15.47 32.43 -20.29
N ASN A 381 -15.38 32.35 -18.95
CA ASN A 381 -16.47 32.02 -18.03
C ASN A 381 -17.11 30.64 -18.27
N MET A 382 -16.38 29.70 -18.89
CA MET A 382 -16.82 28.32 -19.11
C MET A 382 -16.46 27.41 -17.91
N HIS A 383 -16.65 27.91 -16.68
CA HIS A 383 -16.24 27.22 -15.45
C HIS A 383 -16.88 25.84 -15.27
N ALA A 384 -18.14 25.67 -15.66
CA ALA A 384 -18.83 24.37 -15.58
C ALA A 384 -18.15 23.30 -16.43
N ILE A 385 -17.57 23.70 -17.58
CA ILE A 385 -16.82 22.81 -18.46
C ILE A 385 -15.41 22.58 -17.92
N ALA A 386 -14.73 23.66 -17.52
CA ALA A 386 -13.37 23.60 -16.97
C ALA A 386 -13.30 22.68 -15.74
N ASN A 387 -14.27 22.80 -14.82
CA ASN A 387 -14.30 22.06 -13.55
C ASN A 387 -14.89 20.63 -13.65
N GLY A 388 -15.23 20.18 -14.85
CA GLY A 388 -15.72 18.83 -15.14
C GLY A 388 -14.57 17.82 -15.34
N SER A 389 -14.61 17.09 -16.46
CA SER A 389 -13.64 16.04 -16.80
C SER A 389 -12.19 16.55 -16.86
N LEU A 390 -11.96 17.81 -17.26
CA LEU A 390 -10.61 18.38 -17.34
C LEU A 390 -9.92 18.42 -15.97
N VAL A 391 -10.58 18.96 -14.94
CA VAL A 391 -10.03 18.99 -13.58
C VAL A 391 -9.84 17.58 -13.02
N ASN A 392 -10.70 16.62 -13.38
CA ASN A 392 -10.48 15.22 -12.99
C ASN A 392 -9.15 14.68 -13.54
N ILE A 393 -8.84 14.97 -14.80
CA ILE A 393 -7.60 14.51 -15.46
C ILE A 393 -6.38 15.21 -14.85
N ILE A 394 -6.46 16.51 -14.58
CA ILE A 394 -5.39 17.26 -13.92
C ILE A 394 -5.09 16.67 -12.54
N ARG A 395 -6.13 16.35 -11.76
CA ARG A 395 -5.98 15.74 -10.42
C ARG A 395 -5.46 14.31 -10.45
N ARG A 396 -5.84 13.52 -11.46
CA ARG A 396 -5.23 12.20 -11.73
C ARG A 396 -3.74 12.33 -11.99
N ALA A 397 -3.32 13.26 -12.84
CA ALA A 397 -1.90 13.49 -13.10
C ALA A 397 -1.15 14.03 -11.89
N ALA A 398 -1.74 14.94 -11.12
CA ALA A 398 -1.15 15.41 -9.87
C ALA A 398 -0.94 14.28 -8.85
N THR A 399 -1.83 13.28 -8.83
CA THR A 399 -1.79 12.18 -7.85
C THR A 399 -0.93 11.00 -8.32
N PHE A 400 -1.17 10.49 -9.54
CA PHE A 400 -0.58 9.27 -10.07
C PHE A 400 0.64 9.51 -10.97
N GLY A 401 0.74 10.71 -11.58
CA GLY A 401 1.75 11.02 -12.59
C GLY A 401 1.69 10.10 -13.81
N ILE A 402 2.65 10.25 -14.72
CA ILE A 402 2.74 9.41 -15.94
C ILE A 402 3.28 7.99 -15.68
N HIS A 403 3.51 7.64 -14.41
CA HIS A 403 4.06 6.36 -13.97
C HIS A 403 3.07 5.51 -13.15
N LEU A 404 1.82 5.97 -12.98
CA LEU A 404 0.74 5.35 -12.19
C LEU A 404 1.01 5.33 -10.67
N LEU A 405 2.16 4.80 -10.26
CA LEU A 405 2.61 4.62 -8.89
C LEU A 405 4.13 4.81 -8.85
N ARG A 406 4.66 5.36 -7.77
CA ARG A 406 6.11 5.33 -7.52
C ARG A 406 6.50 3.97 -6.96
N LEU A 407 7.59 3.39 -7.45
CA LEU A 407 8.07 2.09 -7.00
C LEU A 407 9.13 2.24 -5.90
N ASP A 408 8.82 1.79 -4.69
CA ASP A 408 9.84 1.64 -3.65
C ASP A 408 10.70 0.40 -3.92
N ILE A 409 11.99 0.51 -3.62
CA ILE A 409 12.93 -0.60 -3.67
C ILE A 409 13.31 -0.95 -2.25
N ARG A 410 13.27 -2.23 -1.88
CA ARG A 410 13.61 -2.65 -0.53
C ARG A 410 14.57 -3.83 -0.57
N GLN A 411 15.70 -3.73 0.15
CA GLN A 411 16.72 -4.77 0.27
C GLN A 411 17.31 -4.77 1.69
N GLU A 412 17.78 -5.92 2.17
CA GLU A 412 18.43 -6.00 3.48
C GLU A 412 19.87 -5.46 3.48
N SER A 413 20.25 -4.78 4.56
CA SER A 413 21.56 -4.14 4.77
C SER A 413 22.75 -5.06 4.50
N THR A 414 22.65 -6.34 4.88
CA THR A 414 23.71 -7.33 4.69
C THR A 414 24.07 -7.49 3.22
N ARG A 415 23.10 -7.41 2.30
CA ARG A 415 23.35 -7.52 0.86
C ARG A 415 24.13 -6.34 0.29
N HIS A 416 24.00 -5.16 0.89
CA HIS A 416 24.83 -4.00 0.53
C HIS A 416 26.24 -4.17 1.09
N SER A 417 26.36 -4.61 2.33
CA SER A 417 27.65 -4.91 2.96
C SER A 417 28.44 -5.97 2.17
N ASP A 418 27.77 -7.00 1.63
CA ASP A 418 28.39 -8.03 0.80
C ASP A 418 29.01 -7.44 -0.48
N VAL A 419 28.33 -6.46 -1.10
CA VAL A 419 28.86 -5.76 -2.29
C VAL A 419 30.11 -4.95 -1.92
N ILE A 420 30.06 -4.20 -0.83
CA ILE A 420 31.22 -3.43 -0.37
C ILE A 420 32.39 -4.34 -0.02
N ALA A 421 32.13 -5.46 0.67
CA ALA A 421 33.13 -6.47 1.01
C ALA A 421 33.82 -7.03 -0.25
N ALA A 422 33.04 -7.43 -1.26
CA ALA A 422 33.58 -7.95 -2.51
C ALA A 422 34.39 -6.88 -3.28
N LEU A 423 33.96 -5.61 -3.24
CA LEU A 423 34.71 -4.51 -3.86
C LEU A 423 36.06 -4.27 -3.18
N VAL A 424 36.10 -4.16 -1.85
CA VAL A 424 37.38 -3.93 -1.14
C VAL A 424 38.30 -5.14 -1.23
N GLU A 425 37.73 -6.36 -1.29
CA GLU A 425 38.51 -7.58 -1.51
C GLU A 425 39.22 -7.54 -2.86
N GLN A 426 38.46 -7.34 -3.95
CA GLN A 426 38.98 -7.31 -5.32
C GLN A 426 39.95 -6.13 -5.56
N LEU A 427 39.70 -4.98 -4.94
CA LEU A 427 40.57 -3.81 -5.02
C LEU A 427 41.79 -3.88 -4.08
N GLU A 428 41.94 -4.98 -3.34
CA GLU A 428 43.01 -5.18 -2.36
C GLU A 428 43.08 -4.06 -1.28
N ILE A 429 41.94 -3.42 -0.98
CA ILE A 429 41.82 -2.43 0.09
C ILE A 429 41.78 -3.19 1.42
N ARG A 430 42.70 -2.88 2.33
CA ARG A 430 42.85 -3.56 3.62
C ARG A 430 42.99 -2.56 4.75
N THR A 431 42.39 -2.85 5.90
CA THR A 431 42.67 -2.19 7.18
C THR A 431 43.42 -3.15 8.10
N SER A 432 43.87 -2.68 9.27
CA SER A 432 44.47 -3.54 10.29
C SER A 432 43.50 -4.59 10.85
N GLN A 433 42.18 -4.43 10.66
CA GLN A 433 41.16 -5.36 11.13
C GLN A 433 40.95 -6.55 10.17
N GLY A 434 41.41 -6.47 8.93
CA GLY A 434 41.25 -7.50 7.91
C GLY A 434 40.12 -7.21 6.91
N PRO A 435 39.25 -8.19 6.58
CA PRO A 435 38.16 -8.03 5.61
C PRO A 435 37.08 -7.04 6.08
N TYR A 436 36.24 -6.54 5.17
CA TYR A 436 35.28 -5.46 5.46
C TYR A 436 34.32 -5.76 6.62
N ASP A 437 33.93 -7.02 6.78
CA ASP A 437 33.01 -7.47 7.82
C ASP A 437 33.59 -7.34 9.23
N THR A 438 34.92 -7.39 9.37
CA THR A 438 35.62 -7.20 10.66
C THR A 438 35.96 -5.74 10.96
N TRP A 439 35.74 -4.82 10.02
CA TRP A 439 35.97 -3.40 10.26
C TRP A 439 35.01 -2.86 11.31
N THR A 440 35.51 -1.97 12.15
CA THR A 440 34.69 -1.20 13.09
C THR A 440 33.74 -0.27 12.33
N GLU A 441 32.65 0.13 12.97
CA GLU A 441 31.68 1.04 12.36
C GLU A 441 32.32 2.37 11.93
N ILE A 442 33.27 2.89 12.72
CA ILE A 442 34.01 4.12 12.41
C ILE A 442 34.86 3.94 11.14
N GLU A 443 35.56 2.80 11.00
CA GLU A 443 36.36 2.51 9.80
C GLU A 443 35.48 2.38 8.55
N LYS A 444 34.31 1.74 8.67
CA LYS A 444 33.33 1.66 7.59
C LYS A 444 32.83 3.03 7.17
N GLN A 445 32.41 3.87 8.13
CA GLN A 445 31.97 5.24 7.83
C GLN A 445 33.09 6.05 7.17
N HIS A 446 34.31 6.00 7.70
CA HIS A 446 35.45 6.74 7.14
C HIS A 446 35.71 6.35 5.68
N PHE A 447 35.78 5.04 5.40
CA PHE A 447 35.95 4.55 4.03
C PHE A 447 34.82 4.98 3.11
N LEU A 448 33.56 4.80 3.53
CA LEU A 448 32.39 5.14 2.71
C LEU A 448 32.32 6.64 2.43
N ILE A 449 32.57 7.49 3.42
CA ILE A 449 32.58 8.95 3.26
C ILE A 449 33.72 9.38 2.32
N GLN A 450 34.90 8.76 2.44
CA GLN A 450 36.02 9.04 1.54
C GLN A 450 35.66 8.72 0.07
N GLU A 451 35.09 7.54 -0.19
CA GLU A 451 34.69 7.15 -1.55
C GLU A 451 33.45 7.94 -2.04
N LEU A 452 32.55 8.37 -1.14
CA LEU A 452 31.44 9.27 -1.49
C LEU A 452 31.94 10.66 -1.92
N ASN A 453 33.05 11.14 -1.38
CA ASN A 453 33.69 12.40 -1.81
C ASN A 453 34.59 12.23 -3.06
N SER A 454 35.07 11.03 -3.33
CA SER A 454 35.97 10.75 -4.45
C SER A 454 35.25 10.86 -5.81
N PRO A 455 35.73 11.63 -6.80
CA PRO A 455 35.16 11.63 -8.15
C PRO A 455 35.54 10.38 -8.97
N ARG A 456 36.46 9.55 -8.47
CA ARG A 456 36.91 8.33 -9.13
C ARG A 456 35.85 7.23 -8.97
N PRO A 457 35.42 6.55 -10.04
CA PRO A 457 34.58 5.35 -9.94
C PRO A 457 35.23 4.26 -9.10
N LEU A 458 34.46 3.65 -8.21
CA LEU A 458 34.90 2.57 -7.33
C LEU A 458 34.71 1.19 -7.97
N ILE A 459 33.59 0.94 -8.65
CA ILE A 459 33.28 -0.39 -9.20
C ILE A 459 34.11 -0.65 -10.48
N PRO A 460 35.02 -1.64 -10.50
CA PRO A 460 35.82 -1.96 -11.68
C PRO A 460 34.98 -2.28 -12.92
N HIS A 461 35.54 -2.04 -14.12
CA HIS A 461 34.90 -2.47 -15.36
C HIS A 461 34.75 -4.00 -15.44
N HIS A 462 35.76 -4.73 -14.96
CA HIS A 462 35.75 -6.19 -14.83
C HIS A 462 35.64 -6.57 -13.36
N PHE A 463 34.43 -6.47 -12.82
CA PHE A 463 34.12 -6.89 -11.46
C PHE A 463 33.60 -8.33 -11.45
N THR A 464 34.22 -9.21 -10.67
CA THR A 464 33.80 -10.61 -10.54
C THR A 464 33.15 -10.81 -9.17
N ALA A 465 31.90 -11.27 -9.17
CA ALA A 465 31.08 -11.34 -7.97
C ALA A 465 30.20 -12.59 -7.98
N SER A 466 29.70 -12.96 -6.79
CA SER A 466 28.65 -13.96 -6.68
C SER A 466 27.36 -13.48 -7.36
N PRO A 467 26.46 -14.40 -7.76
CA PRO A 467 25.16 -14.03 -8.33
C PRO A 467 24.36 -13.07 -7.45
N GLU A 468 24.46 -13.21 -6.13
CA GLU A 468 23.78 -12.35 -5.15
C GLU A 468 24.33 -10.92 -5.16
N VAL A 469 25.66 -10.75 -5.21
CA VAL A 469 26.30 -9.43 -5.27
C VAL A 469 26.02 -8.76 -6.63
N ASP A 470 26.13 -9.53 -7.72
CA ASP A 470 25.83 -9.06 -9.07
C ASP A 470 24.38 -8.59 -9.22
N GLU A 471 23.41 -9.29 -8.61
CA GLU A 471 22.01 -8.89 -8.61
C GLU A 471 21.79 -7.52 -7.95
N VAL A 472 22.50 -7.20 -6.86
CA VAL A 472 22.42 -5.88 -6.20
C VAL A 472 22.95 -4.79 -7.14
N ILE A 473 24.09 -5.03 -7.79
CA ILE A 473 24.68 -4.09 -8.76
C ILE A 473 23.76 -3.89 -9.96
N ARG A 474 23.23 -4.98 -10.54
CA ARG A 474 22.27 -4.91 -11.66
C ARG A 474 21.01 -4.15 -11.27
N THR A 475 20.54 -4.29 -10.03
CA THR A 475 19.41 -3.51 -9.50
C THR A 475 19.71 -2.01 -9.54
N PHE A 476 20.83 -1.57 -8.96
CA PHE A 476 21.17 -0.13 -8.97
C PHE A 476 21.38 0.40 -10.40
N ASN A 477 22.00 -0.40 -11.29
CA ASN A 477 22.17 -0.02 -12.70
C ASN A 477 20.83 0.11 -13.45
N ALA A 478 19.87 -0.76 -13.16
CA ALA A 478 18.51 -0.68 -13.73
C ALA A 478 17.80 0.59 -13.25
N LEU A 479 17.88 0.88 -11.95
CA LEU A 479 17.25 2.07 -11.34
C LEU A 479 17.88 3.37 -11.83
N ALA A 480 19.20 3.39 -12.06
CA ALA A 480 19.90 4.60 -12.50
C ALA A 480 19.48 5.09 -13.90
N LYS A 481 18.82 4.23 -14.69
CA LYS A 481 18.25 4.57 -16.00
C LYS A 481 16.81 5.09 -15.94
N GLN A 482 16.18 5.03 -14.77
CA GLN A 482 14.77 5.39 -14.60
C GLN A 482 14.63 6.87 -14.20
N PRO A 483 13.56 7.55 -14.64
CA PRO A 483 13.29 8.90 -14.18
C PRO A 483 12.93 8.90 -12.69
N ALA A 484 13.32 9.96 -11.98
CA ALA A 484 13.05 10.10 -10.55
C ALA A 484 11.55 10.03 -10.21
N GLU A 485 10.67 10.51 -11.09
CA GLU A 485 9.21 10.46 -10.92
C GLU A 485 8.65 9.03 -10.86
N ALA A 486 9.37 8.03 -11.39
CA ALA A 486 8.96 6.63 -11.34
C ALA A 486 9.37 5.92 -10.04
N LEU A 487 10.30 6.50 -9.28
CA LEU A 487 10.93 5.85 -8.15
C LEU A 487 10.46 6.43 -6.82
N GLY A 488 10.16 5.53 -5.90
CA GLY A 488 9.84 5.83 -4.52
C GLY A 488 11.10 5.86 -3.64
N ALA A 489 11.03 5.27 -2.45
CA ALA A 489 12.12 5.17 -1.50
C ALA A 489 13.02 3.95 -1.80
N TYR A 490 14.31 4.06 -1.48
CA TYR A 490 15.19 2.90 -1.31
C TYR A 490 15.24 2.56 0.18
N ILE A 491 14.56 1.49 0.57
CA ILE A 491 14.38 1.05 1.95
C ILE A 491 15.44 0.00 2.30
N ILE A 492 16.07 0.16 3.45
CA ILE A 492 17.12 -0.74 3.96
C ILE A 492 16.53 -1.56 5.10
N SER A 493 16.13 -2.81 4.84
CA SER A 493 15.74 -3.73 5.91
C SER A 493 16.93 -4.06 6.80
N MET A 494 16.67 -4.42 8.06
CA MET A 494 17.69 -4.72 9.07
C MET A 494 18.75 -3.62 9.17
N ALA A 495 18.35 -2.34 9.06
CA ALA A 495 19.25 -1.22 9.26
C ALA A 495 19.61 -1.10 10.76
N ARG A 496 20.90 -1.00 11.05
CA ARG A 496 21.43 -0.98 12.42
C ARG A 496 22.36 0.19 12.66
N GLN A 497 23.20 0.52 11.66
CA GLN A 497 24.30 1.45 11.81
C GLN A 497 24.33 2.49 10.68
N PRO A 498 25.00 3.65 10.87
CA PRO A 498 25.13 4.67 9.82
C PRO A 498 25.73 4.14 8.52
N SER A 499 26.69 3.21 8.60
CA SER A 499 27.33 2.60 7.43
C SER A 499 26.35 1.87 6.50
N ASP A 500 25.21 1.38 7.00
CA ASP A 500 24.17 0.75 6.17
C ASP A 500 23.58 1.76 5.17
N VAL A 501 23.30 2.98 5.63
CA VAL A 501 22.76 4.08 4.82
C VAL A 501 23.82 4.61 3.84
N LEU A 502 25.04 4.81 4.32
CA LEU A 502 26.14 5.32 3.50
C LEU A 502 26.53 4.33 2.38
N ALA A 503 26.49 3.02 2.64
CA ALA A 503 26.77 1.99 1.64
C ALA A 503 25.77 2.05 0.48
N VAL A 504 24.46 2.15 0.76
CA VAL A 504 23.44 2.30 -0.29
C VAL A 504 23.67 3.57 -1.09
N ARG A 505 24.00 4.68 -0.44
CA ARG A 505 24.25 5.94 -1.15
C ARG A 505 25.46 5.84 -2.08
N LEU A 506 26.53 5.17 -1.65
CA LEU A 506 27.70 4.92 -2.49
C LEU A 506 27.33 4.09 -3.71
N LEU A 507 26.51 3.04 -3.54
CA LEU A 507 26.05 2.21 -4.66
C LEU A 507 25.15 2.99 -5.64
N GLN A 508 24.30 3.90 -5.15
CA GLN A 508 23.53 4.79 -6.03
C GLN A 508 24.44 5.73 -6.82
N LYS A 509 25.45 6.33 -6.18
CA LYS A 509 26.43 7.20 -6.83
C LYS A 509 27.20 6.46 -7.94
N GLU A 510 27.67 5.25 -7.65
CA GLU A 510 28.40 4.43 -8.63
C GLU A 510 27.52 4.07 -9.84
N ALA A 511 26.26 3.71 -9.60
CA ALA A 511 25.32 3.43 -10.69
C ALA A 511 24.95 4.68 -11.50
N ALA A 512 24.75 5.83 -10.84
CA ALA A 512 24.52 7.12 -11.49
C ALA A 512 25.70 7.50 -12.40
N SER A 513 26.93 7.40 -11.89
CA SER A 513 28.16 7.63 -12.65
C SER A 513 28.27 6.71 -13.86
N ARG A 514 27.91 5.42 -13.71
CA ARG A 514 27.96 4.44 -14.80
C ARG A 514 26.90 4.70 -15.87
N ALA A 515 25.72 5.16 -15.48
CA ALA A 515 24.63 5.47 -16.39
C ALA A 515 24.75 6.87 -17.03
N GLY A 516 25.66 7.73 -16.53
CA GLY A 516 25.73 9.13 -16.95
C GLY A 516 24.51 9.93 -16.52
N THR A 517 23.89 9.56 -15.39
CA THR A 517 22.67 10.18 -14.86
C THR A 517 22.94 10.83 -13.50
N ASN A 518 21.99 11.63 -13.01
CA ASN A 518 22.00 12.15 -11.65
C ASN A 518 21.08 11.31 -10.74
N TYR A 519 21.12 9.98 -10.90
CA TYR A 519 20.27 9.07 -10.15
C TYR A 519 20.51 9.23 -8.65
N LYS A 520 19.45 9.62 -7.95
CA LYS A 520 19.45 9.84 -6.52
C LYS A 520 18.07 9.51 -5.97
N GLN A 521 17.96 8.35 -5.37
CA GLN A 521 16.73 7.91 -4.71
C GLN A 521 16.84 8.21 -3.22
N ARG A 522 15.75 8.65 -2.57
CA ARG A 522 15.76 8.87 -1.11
C ARG A 522 15.99 7.54 -0.39
N ILE A 523 16.82 7.55 0.66
CA ILE A 523 17.20 6.35 1.40
C ILE A 523 16.47 6.33 2.73
N VAL A 524 15.89 5.18 3.06
CA VAL A 524 15.02 5.00 4.23
C VAL A 524 15.53 3.83 5.06
N PRO A 525 16.20 4.05 6.20
CA PRO A 525 16.53 2.97 7.12
C PRO A 525 15.24 2.42 7.75
N LEU A 526 15.10 1.10 7.77
CA LEU A 526 14.03 0.38 8.48
C LEU A 526 14.59 -0.20 9.78
N PHE A 527 14.17 0.37 10.90
CA PHE A 527 14.46 -0.14 12.24
C PHE A 527 13.37 -1.13 12.65
N GLU A 528 13.71 -2.42 12.71
CA GLU A 528 12.73 -3.52 12.81
C GLU A 528 12.95 -4.51 13.95
N THR A 529 14.01 -4.36 14.75
CA THR A 529 14.17 -5.10 16.02
C THR A 529 14.05 -4.17 17.23
N LEU A 530 13.89 -4.71 18.44
CA LEU A 530 13.82 -3.89 19.64
C LEU A 530 15.11 -3.06 19.84
N ASP A 531 16.27 -3.68 19.64
CA ASP A 531 17.55 -3.02 19.82
C ASP A 531 17.77 -1.93 18.76
N ASP A 532 17.37 -2.20 17.51
CA ASP A 532 17.45 -1.21 16.43
C ASP A 532 16.54 0.00 16.68
N LEU A 533 15.31 -0.22 17.17
CA LEU A 533 14.40 0.86 17.55
C LEU A 533 14.95 1.70 18.71
N ASN A 534 15.55 1.06 19.71
CA ASN A 534 16.16 1.76 20.85
C ASN A 534 17.38 2.59 20.42
N ASN A 535 18.12 2.13 19.41
CA ASN A 535 19.33 2.79 18.90
C ASN A 535 19.06 3.77 17.74
N ALA A 536 17.84 3.80 17.19
CA ALA A 536 17.50 4.59 16.01
C ALA A 536 17.87 6.08 16.13
N GLU A 537 17.65 6.69 17.30
CA GLU A 537 18.03 8.08 17.59
C GLU A 537 19.55 8.30 17.43
N SER A 538 20.37 7.46 18.07
CA SER A 538 21.84 7.56 18.01
C SER A 538 22.36 7.32 16.60
N THR A 539 21.81 6.34 15.88
CA THR A 539 22.19 6.06 14.48
C THR A 539 21.89 7.25 13.58
N MET A 540 20.71 7.86 13.70
CA MET A 540 20.35 9.03 12.90
C MET A 540 21.10 10.28 13.32
N GLU A 541 21.40 10.47 14.62
CA GLU A 541 22.22 11.58 15.10
C GLU A 541 23.62 11.54 14.49
N GLN A 542 24.27 10.37 14.50
CA GLN A 542 25.57 10.19 13.87
C GLN A 542 25.54 10.50 12.37
N LEU A 543 24.49 10.06 11.65
CA LEU A 543 24.32 10.42 10.23
C LEU A 543 24.15 11.93 10.04
N TYR A 544 23.39 12.59 10.91
CA TYR A 544 23.17 14.03 10.83
C TYR A 544 24.41 14.86 11.19
N ASP A 545 25.37 14.29 11.92
CA ASP A 545 26.65 14.92 12.22
C ASP A 545 27.67 14.77 11.06
N VAL A 546 27.37 13.96 10.04
CA VAL A 546 28.17 13.88 8.81
C VAL A 546 27.77 14.99 7.85
N ASP A 547 28.62 16.01 7.69
CA ASP A 547 28.39 17.16 6.80
C ASP A 547 27.99 16.77 5.37
N TRP A 548 28.68 15.76 4.81
CA TRP A 548 28.38 15.24 3.49
C TRP A 548 26.94 14.72 3.38
N TYR A 549 26.49 13.98 4.40
CA TYR A 549 25.14 13.42 4.44
C TYR A 549 24.09 14.51 4.59
N ARG A 550 24.36 15.54 5.42
CA ARG A 550 23.46 16.70 5.58
C ARG A 550 23.28 17.46 4.27
N GLN A 551 24.36 17.66 3.51
CA GLN A 551 24.28 18.27 2.18
C GLN A 551 23.52 17.37 1.19
N ASP A 552 23.72 16.05 1.28
CA ASP A 552 23.04 15.09 0.42
C ASP A 552 21.52 15.04 0.64
N ILE A 553 21.05 14.97 1.88
CA ILE A 553 19.61 14.87 2.17
C ILE A 553 18.90 16.23 2.18
N GLY A 554 19.66 17.33 2.27
CA GLY A 554 19.10 18.66 2.45
C GLY A 554 18.33 18.78 3.76
N GLN A 555 17.03 19.07 3.66
CA GLN A 555 16.14 19.23 4.81
C GLN A 555 15.22 18.03 5.02
N GLU A 556 15.30 16.96 4.22
CA GLU A 556 14.30 15.89 4.27
C GLU A 556 14.93 14.55 4.66
N GLN A 557 14.31 13.87 5.62
CA GLN A 557 14.67 12.48 5.94
C GLN A 557 13.40 11.65 6.09
N GLU A 558 13.42 10.42 5.58
CA GLU A 558 12.37 9.45 5.83
C GLU A 558 12.96 8.26 6.61
N VAL A 559 12.25 7.79 7.64
CA VAL A 559 12.65 6.64 8.47
C VAL A 559 11.47 5.67 8.55
N MET A 560 11.74 4.38 8.30
CA MET A 560 10.70 3.36 8.40
C MET A 560 10.73 2.66 9.76
N ILE A 561 9.54 2.51 10.36
CA ILE A 561 9.34 1.84 11.64
C ILE A 561 8.75 0.45 11.39
N GLY A 562 9.47 -0.59 11.82
CA GLY A 562 9.03 -1.97 11.72
C GLY A 562 8.05 -2.32 12.83
N TYR A 563 6.85 -2.78 12.45
CA TYR A 563 5.81 -3.21 13.40
C TYR A 563 5.83 -4.70 13.69
N SER A 564 5.75 -5.49 12.62
CA SER A 564 5.54 -6.93 12.74
C SER A 564 6.81 -7.66 13.20
N ASP A 565 7.97 -7.24 12.70
CA ASP A 565 9.25 -7.88 13.01
C ASP A 565 9.72 -7.55 14.43
N SER A 566 9.47 -6.33 14.94
CA SER A 566 9.80 -5.97 16.32
C SER A 566 8.89 -6.70 17.32
N ALA A 567 7.60 -6.85 17.00
CA ALA A 567 6.67 -7.65 17.80
C ALA A 567 7.05 -9.13 17.82
N LYS A 568 7.62 -9.67 16.73
CA LYS A 568 8.18 -11.03 16.68
C LYS A 568 9.49 -11.16 17.47
N ASP A 569 10.27 -10.09 17.58
CA ASP A 569 11.54 -10.07 18.33
C ASP A 569 11.34 -10.00 19.85
N ALA A 570 10.41 -9.16 20.30
CA ALA A 570 10.29 -8.77 21.71
C ALA A 570 8.90 -8.89 22.32
N GLY A 571 7.90 -9.32 21.54
CA GLY A 571 6.49 -9.32 21.95
C GLY A 571 5.79 -7.99 21.63
N PHE A 572 4.48 -8.04 21.43
CA PHE A 572 3.70 -6.90 20.94
C PHE A 572 3.77 -5.67 21.84
N PHE A 573 3.64 -5.85 23.16
CA PHE A 573 3.62 -4.73 24.11
C PHE A 573 4.94 -3.96 24.12
N ALA A 574 6.06 -4.68 24.25
CA ALA A 574 7.39 -4.09 24.27
C ALA A 574 7.73 -3.38 22.95
N ALA A 575 7.39 -4.01 21.83
CA ALA A 575 7.54 -3.44 20.50
C ALA A 575 6.74 -2.14 20.32
N ALA A 576 5.46 -2.12 20.73
CA ALA A 576 4.61 -0.93 20.63
C ALA A 576 5.16 0.24 21.45
N TRP A 577 5.67 -0.03 22.65
CA TRP A 577 6.28 1.01 23.49
C TRP A 577 7.60 1.53 22.90
N ALA A 578 8.48 0.64 22.44
CA ALA A 578 9.73 1.03 21.80
C ALA A 578 9.50 1.85 20.52
N GLN A 579 8.49 1.48 19.71
CA GLN A 579 8.09 2.24 18.53
C GLN A 579 7.63 3.65 18.90
N TYR A 580 6.83 3.80 19.96
CA TYR A 580 6.37 5.10 20.44
C TYR A 580 7.56 5.98 20.84
N GLN A 581 8.48 5.43 21.65
CA GLN A 581 9.68 6.14 22.12
C GLN A 581 10.61 6.52 20.96
N ALA A 582 10.87 5.60 20.03
CA ALA A 582 11.73 5.84 18.87
C ALA A 582 11.19 6.96 17.99
N GLN A 583 9.89 6.96 17.68
CA GLN A 583 9.25 8.00 16.88
C GLN A 583 9.29 9.37 17.56
N GLU A 584 9.06 9.43 18.88
CA GLU A 584 9.18 10.67 19.66
C GLU A 584 10.61 11.23 19.60
N LYS A 585 11.60 10.39 19.91
CA LYS A 585 13.02 10.75 19.89
C LYS A 585 13.51 11.20 18.52
N LEU A 586 13.18 10.44 17.47
CA LEU A 586 13.53 10.80 16.09
C LEU A 586 12.92 12.14 15.68
N SER A 587 11.65 12.38 16.06
CA SER A 587 10.95 13.61 15.75
C SER A 587 11.56 14.82 16.49
N GLU A 588 11.93 14.65 17.76
CA GLU A 588 12.63 15.68 18.55
C GLU A 588 14.04 15.96 18.00
N LEU A 589 14.80 14.92 17.66
CA LEU A 589 16.12 15.02 17.04
C LEU A 589 16.06 15.78 15.70
N SER A 590 15.23 15.31 14.76
CA SER A 590 15.12 15.92 13.43
C SER A 590 14.66 17.38 13.52
N LYS A 591 13.69 17.69 14.39
CA LYS A 591 13.28 19.07 14.66
C LYS A 591 14.43 19.92 15.21
N GLY A 592 15.21 19.40 16.15
CA GLY A 592 16.38 20.08 16.72
C GLY A 592 17.48 20.35 15.68
N ARG A 593 17.54 19.56 14.61
CA ARG A 593 18.49 19.71 13.50
C ARG A 593 17.91 20.43 12.27
N GLY A 594 16.65 20.87 12.30
CA GLY A 594 15.99 21.51 11.16
C GLY A 594 15.77 20.57 9.97
N ILE A 595 15.36 19.33 10.25
CA ILE A 595 15.08 18.28 9.27
C ILE A 595 13.59 17.94 9.33
N ASP A 596 12.92 17.98 8.19
CA ASP A 596 11.57 17.51 7.96
C ASP A 596 11.57 15.97 7.90
N LEU A 597 11.33 15.37 9.06
CA LEU A 597 11.19 13.92 9.19
C LEU A 597 9.83 13.45 8.67
N THR A 598 9.84 12.43 7.81
CA THR A 598 8.66 11.64 7.47
C THR A 598 8.80 10.25 8.06
N LEU A 599 7.84 9.84 8.89
CA LEU A 599 7.79 8.47 9.39
C LEU A 599 7.02 7.58 8.43
N PHE A 600 7.66 6.50 8.02
CA PHE A 600 7.06 5.44 7.23
C PHE A 600 6.63 4.29 8.12
N HIS A 601 5.33 4.08 8.23
CA HIS A 601 4.74 3.05 9.05
C HIS A 601 4.53 1.75 8.26
N GLY A 602 5.31 0.71 8.58
CA GLY A 602 5.09 -0.68 8.12
C GLY A 602 3.90 -1.38 8.78
N ARG A 603 2.86 -0.60 9.11
CA ARG A 603 1.71 -1.03 9.90
C ARG A 603 0.84 -2.01 9.10
N GLY A 604 0.30 -3.02 9.76
CA GLY A 604 -0.48 -4.07 9.11
C GLY A 604 -1.98 -4.05 9.41
N GLY A 605 -2.73 -4.95 8.77
CA GLY A 605 -4.18 -5.09 8.93
C GLY A 605 -4.61 -5.80 10.22
N THR A 606 -3.74 -6.62 10.82
CA THR A 606 -4.03 -7.36 12.07
C THR A 606 -3.53 -6.60 13.29
N VAL A 607 -4.20 -6.73 14.44
CA VAL A 607 -3.81 -6.09 15.71
C VAL A 607 -2.33 -6.30 16.06
N SER A 608 -1.82 -7.52 15.84
CA SER A 608 -0.42 -7.91 16.06
C SER A 608 0.60 -7.17 15.20
N ARG A 609 0.16 -6.51 14.12
CA ARG A 609 0.95 -5.65 13.24
C ARG A 609 0.60 -4.17 13.41
N GLY A 610 -0.06 -3.82 14.51
CA GLY A 610 -0.62 -2.49 14.76
C GLY A 610 -1.98 -2.24 14.11
N GLY A 611 -2.62 -3.23 13.51
CA GLY A 611 -3.92 -3.10 12.84
C GLY A 611 -5.04 -2.59 13.74
N GLY A 612 -5.97 -1.87 13.13
CA GLY A 612 -7.06 -1.12 13.76
C GLY A 612 -7.54 -0.03 12.80
N PRO A 613 -8.56 0.76 13.17
CA PRO A 613 -9.04 1.85 12.34
C PRO A 613 -7.90 2.80 11.97
N ALA A 614 -7.69 3.04 10.66
CA ALA A 614 -6.58 3.84 10.13
C ALA A 614 -6.55 5.25 10.72
N GLN A 615 -7.72 5.78 11.05
CA GLN A 615 -7.85 7.01 11.79
C GLN A 615 -7.23 6.94 13.21
N ALA A 616 -7.72 6.02 14.04
CA ALA A 616 -7.31 5.96 15.45
C ALA A 616 -5.81 5.71 15.54
N ALA A 617 -5.31 4.93 14.59
CA ALA A 617 -3.91 4.69 14.31
C ALA A 617 -3.05 5.95 14.14
N ILE A 618 -3.55 6.98 13.42
CA ILE A 618 -2.82 8.23 13.16
C ILE A 618 -2.93 9.18 14.34
N LEU A 619 -4.12 9.30 14.94
CA LEU A 619 -4.37 10.23 16.05
C LEU A 619 -3.63 9.87 17.35
N THR A 620 -3.22 8.61 17.49
CA THR A 620 -2.47 8.12 18.67
C THR A 620 -0.96 8.10 18.48
N LEU A 621 -0.45 8.54 17.31
CA LEU A 621 0.98 8.70 17.08
C LEU A 621 1.56 9.77 18.03
N PRO A 622 2.87 9.71 18.34
CA PRO A 622 3.51 10.70 19.20
C PRO A 622 3.25 12.15 18.73
N PRO A 623 2.97 13.07 19.66
CA PRO A 623 2.72 14.47 19.31
C PRO A 623 3.87 15.08 18.51
N GLY A 624 3.55 15.64 17.34
CA GLY A 624 4.53 16.27 16.44
C GLY A 624 5.21 15.32 15.44
N SER A 625 4.92 14.02 15.48
CA SER A 625 5.56 13.04 14.57
C SER A 625 4.93 12.98 13.17
N VAL A 626 3.73 13.54 12.99
CA VAL A 626 3.03 13.58 11.69
C VAL A 626 3.39 14.86 10.93
N ASN A 627 3.24 16.05 11.53
CA ASN A 627 3.63 17.33 10.92
C ASN A 627 3.26 17.49 9.42
N GLY A 628 2.05 17.08 9.04
CA GLY A 628 1.53 17.11 7.67
C GLY A 628 2.04 16.00 6.74
N ARG A 629 2.96 15.14 7.20
CA ARG A 629 3.64 14.12 6.40
C ARG A 629 3.50 12.74 7.03
N ILE A 630 2.92 11.80 6.31
CA ILE A 630 2.81 10.42 6.79
C ILE A 630 2.88 9.45 5.62
N ARG A 631 3.60 8.35 5.80
CA ARG A 631 3.64 7.27 4.83
C ARG A 631 3.19 5.97 5.49
N ILE A 632 2.26 5.26 4.87
CA ILE A 632 1.63 4.08 5.46
C ILE A 632 1.60 2.94 4.46
N THR A 633 2.02 1.75 4.89
CA THR A 633 1.86 0.52 4.13
C THR A 633 0.40 0.07 4.14
N GLU A 634 -0.19 -0.11 2.96
CA GLU A 634 -1.47 -0.77 2.78
C GLU A 634 -1.25 -2.23 2.41
N GLN A 635 -1.59 -3.11 3.35
CA GLN A 635 -1.42 -4.55 3.18
C GLN A 635 -2.38 -5.10 2.14
N GLY A 636 -1.89 -6.00 1.26
CA GLY A 636 -2.68 -6.53 0.16
C GLY A 636 -4.00 -7.18 0.60
N GLU A 637 -4.05 -7.79 1.79
CA GLU A 637 -5.27 -8.35 2.38
C GLU A 637 -6.33 -7.31 2.78
N VAL A 638 -5.94 -6.04 2.91
CA VAL A 638 -6.84 -4.93 3.29
C VAL A 638 -7.18 -4.03 2.09
N ILE A 639 -6.37 -4.02 1.02
CA ILE A 639 -6.56 -3.14 -0.14
C ILE A 639 -7.97 -3.25 -0.72
N GLN A 640 -8.50 -4.48 -0.89
CA GLN A 640 -9.86 -4.68 -1.42
C GLN A 640 -10.95 -4.17 -0.46
N PHE A 641 -10.74 -4.28 0.86
CA PHE A 641 -11.70 -3.78 1.85
C PHE A 641 -11.74 -2.26 1.93
N LYS A 642 -10.60 -1.59 1.72
CA LYS A 642 -10.52 -0.12 1.77
C LYS A 642 -10.82 0.54 0.43
N PHE A 643 -10.33 -0.03 -0.66
CA PHE A 643 -10.29 0.60 -1.98
C PHE A 643 -10.97 -0.21 -3.08
N GLY A 644 -11.66 -1.31 -2.76
CA GLY A 644 -12.35 -2.14 -3.75
C GLY A 644 -13.72 -1.60 -4.19
N ILE A 645 -14.31 -0.68 -3.42
CA ILE A 645 -15.62 -0.05 -3.68
C ILE A 645 -15.45 1.47 -3.62
N PRO A 646 -15.94 2.25 -4.61
CA PRO A 646 -15.77 3.70 -4.64
C PRO A 646 -16.17 4.43 -3.36
N ALA A 647 -17.35 4.12 -2.78
CA ALA A 647 -17.80 4.74 -1.54
C ALA A 647 -16.84 4.50 -0.35
N LEU A 648 -16.33 3.28 -0.21
CA LEU A 648 -15.35 2.95 0.82
C LEU A 648 -14.00 3.61 0.56
N ALA A 649 -13.57 3.67 -0.71
CA ALA A 649 -12.34 4.33 -1.09
C ALA A 649 -12.37 5.82 -0.74
N LEU A 650 -13.46 6.51 -1.08
CA LEU A 650 -13.67 7.93 -0.77
C LEU A 650 -13.62 8.18 0.74
N HIS A 651 -14.35 7.37 1.51
CA HIS A 651 -14.35 7.45 2.97
C HIS A 651 -12.97 7.23 3.58
N ASN A 652 -12.21 6.22 3.11
CA ASN A 652 -10.86 5.98 3.62
C ASN A 652 -9.89 7.13 3.29
N LEU A 653 -9.97 7.71 2.09
CA LEU A 653 -9.17 8.89 1.72
C LEU A 653 -9.50 10.10 2.60
N GLU A 654 -10.79 10.33 2.87
CA GLU A 654 -11.24 11.37 3.80
C GLU A 654 -10.69 11.15 5.21
N LEU A 655 -10.76 9.92 5.74
CA LEU A 655 -10.24 9.59 7.06
C LEU A 655 -8.73 9.81 7.15
N TYR A 656 -7.98 9.48 6.10
CA TYR A 656 -6.54 9.75 6.06
C TYR A 656 -6.26 11.25 6.13
N LEU A 657 -6.96 12.04 5.33
CA LEU A 657 -6.79 13.48 5.30
C LEU A 657 -7.21 14.13 6.64
N SER A 658 -8.39 13.81 7.16
CA SER A 658 -8.91 14.40 8.40
C SER A 658 -8.05 14.06 9.61
N SER A 659 -7.60 12.81 9.71
CA SER A 659 -6.76 12.35 10.83
C SER A 659 -5.37 12.96 10.78
N THR A 660 -4.78 13.07 9.58
CA THR A 660 -3.47 13.72 9.39
C THR A 660 -3.56 15.21 9.70
N LEU A 661 -4.61 15.89 9.25
CA LEU A 661 -4.87 17.31 9.56
C LEU A 661 -4.98 17.54 11.07
N LYS A 662 -5.81 16.74 11.76
CA LYS A 662 -6.01 16.85 13.19
C LYS A 662 -4.73 16.55 13.97
N ALA A 663 -4.01 15.48 13.62
CA ALA A 663 -2.73 15.15 14.25
C ALA A 663 -1.64 16.21 14.03
N THR A 664 -1.72 16.96 12.93
CA THR A 664 -0.77 18.03 12.59
C THR A 664 -1.06 19.31 13.37
N ILE A 665 -2.32 19.75 13.42
CA ILE A 665 -2.71 21.04 14.00
C ILE A 665 -3.00 20.93 15.51
N ALA A 666 -3.64 19.84 15.94
CA ALA A 666 -4.09 19.63 17.31
C ALA A 666 -3.68 18.23 17.80
N PRO A 667 -2.37 17.95 17.93
CA PRO A 667 -1.89 16.66 18.41
C PRO A 667 -2.36 16.37 19.85
N SER A 668 -2.40 15.09 20.19
CA SER A 668 -2.73 14.64 21.55
C SER A 668 -1.70 15.14 22.59
N GLY A 669 -2.08 15.13 23.87
CA GLY A 669 -1.16 15.51 24.95
C GLY A 669 -0.05 14.47 25.17
N LYS A 670 1.15 14.92 25.57
CA LYS A 670 2.25 14.01 25.95
C LYS A 670 1.85 13.14 27.15
N PRO A 671 2.24 11.85 27.19
CA PRO A 671 1.92 10.97 28.31
C PRO A 671 2.65 11.42 29.58
N LYS A 672 1.98 11.26 30.72
CA LYS A 672 2.53 11.62 32.04
C LYS A 672 3.77 10.79 32.37
N ALA A 673 4.70 11.37 33.14
CA ALA A 673 5.93 10.69 33.54
C ALA A 673 5.66 9.37 34.32
N GLU A 674 4.63 9.34 35.16
CA GLU A 674 4.21 8.13 35.88
C GLU A 674 3.76 7.00 34.94
N TRP A 675 3.08 7.34 33.83
CA TRP A 675 2.66 6.37 32.82
C TRP A 675 3.87 5.84 32.05
N ARG A 676 4.83 6.70 31.68
CA ARG A 676 6.06 6.28 31.01
C ARG A 676 6.85 5.28 31.86
N LYS A 677 7.05 5.59 33.14
CA LYS A 677 7.75 4.68 34.07
C LYS A 677 7.03 3.33 34.20
N MET A 678 5.69 3.33 34.20
CA MET A 678 4.90 2.10 34.19
C MET A 678 5.10 1.32 32.89
N MET A 679 5.03 2.00 31.74
CA MET A 679 5.23 1.40 30.42
C MET A 679 6.64 0.81 30.26
N ASP A 680 7.68 1.45 30.81
CA ASP A 680 9.05 0.93 30.80
C ASP A 680 9.14 -0.41 31.57
N THR A 681 8.55 -0.48 32.77
CA THR A 681 8.50 -1.72 33.57
C THR A 681 7.72 -2.81 32.83
N LEU A 682 6.52 -2.51 32.35
CA LEU A 682 5.67 -3.47 31.64
C LEU A 682 6.34 -3.98 30.35
N SER A 683 6.98 -3.09 29.59
CA SER A 683 7.72 -3.44 28.38
C SER A 683 8.81 -4.46 28.67
N LYS A 684 9.61 -4.22 29.71
CA LYS A 684 10.66 -5.15 30.14
C LYS A 684 10.08 -6.50 30.54
N ASP A 685 9.12 -6.52 31.46
CA ASP A 685 8.55 -7.76 32.02
C ASP A 685 7.86 -8.60 30.92
N CYS A 686 7.06 -7.96 30.05
CA CYS A 686 6.42 -8.64 28.93
C CYS A 686 7.44 -9.22 27.93
N SER A 687 8.53 -8.50 27.67
CA SER A 687 9.56 -8.97 26.72
C SER A 687 10.33 -10.17 27.27
N GLU A 688 10.66 -10.17 28.56
CA GLU A 688 11.33 -11.29 29.23
C GLU A 688 10.46 -12.55 29.19
N VAL A 689 9.16 -12.44 29.49
CA VAL A 689 8.20 -13.56 29.40
C VAL A 689 8.08 -14.06 27.95
N TYR A 690 7.92 -13.15 26.98
CA TYR A 690 7.79 -13.50 25.57
C TYR A 690 9.04 -14.25 25.05
N ARG A 691 10.24 -13.70 25.28
CA ARG A 691 11.50 -14.33 24.84
C ARG A 691 11.78 -15.63 25.62
N GLY A 692 11.40 -15.69 26.90
CA GLY A 692 11.43 -16.92 27.70
C GLY A 692 10.67 -18.07 27.04
N LEU A 693 9.48 -17.79 26.49
CA LEU A 693 8.68 -18.79 25.79
C LEU A 693 9.16 -19.05 24.35
N VAL A 694 9.39 -17.99 23.56
CA VAL A 694 9.60 -18.12 22.11
C VAL A 694 11.05 -18.49 21.74
N ARG A 695 12.03 -17.99 22.49
CA ARG A 695 13.47 -18.20 22.22
C ARG A 695 14.10 -19.23 23.13
N HIS A 696 13.82 -19.15 24.43
CA HIS A 696 14.56 -19.93 25.43
C HIS A 696 13.93 -21.30 25.71
N ASN A 697 12.63 -21.49 25.45
CA ASN A 697 11.98 -22.78 25.65
C ASN A 697 12.30 -23.74 24.49
N PRO A 698 13.02 -24.86 24.73
CA PRO A 698 13.44 -25.78 23.67
C PRO A 698 12.27 -26.50 22.99
N ASN A 699 11.10 -26.59 23.64
CA ASN A 699 9.92 -27.29 23.10
C ASN A 699 9.04 -26.39 22.22
N PHE A 700 9.28 -25.08 22.23
CA PHE A 700 8.38 -24.13 21.58
C PHE A 700 8.30 -24.32 20.07
N VAL A 701 9.43 -24.50 19.39
CA VAL A 701 9.47 -24.72 17.93
C VAL A 701 8.68 -25.98 17.54
N THR A 702 8.81 -27.05 18.32
CA THR A 702 8.08 -28.30 18.10
C THR A 702 6.58 -28.10 18.29
N TYR A 703 6.18 -27.46 19.39
CA TYR A 703 4.79 -27.13 19.67
C TYR A 703 4.18 -26.28 18.55
N PHE A 704 4.83 -25.18 18.18
CA PHE A 704 4.39 -24.28 17.11
C PHE A 704 4.13 -25.01 15.80
N ARG A 705 5.04 -25.91 15.39
CA ARG A 705 4.89 -26.70 14.16
C ARG A 705 3.80 -27.77 14.21
N GLN A 706 3.39 -28.20 15.41
CA GLN A 706 2.35 -29.21 15.58
C GLN A 706 0.95 -28.59 15.67
N VAL A 707 0.84 -27.39 16.25
CA VAL A 707 -0.46 -26.74 16.51
C VAL A 707 -0.82 -25.67 15.48
N THR A 708 0.09 -25.34 14.57
CA THR A 708 -0.13 -24.38 13.49
C THR A 708 0.22 -24.99 12.13
N PRO A 709 -0.40 -24.52 11.02
CA PRO A 709 -0.09 -25.02 9.68
C PRO A 709 1.16 -24.35 9.08
N GLU A 710 2.16 -23.92 9.87
CA GLU A 710 3.33 -23.19 9.37
C GLU A 710 4.06 -23.94 8.24
N GLN A 711 4.21 -25.25 8.39
CA GLN A 711 4.92 -26.07 7.42
C GLN A 711 4.13 -26.21 6.11
N GLU A 712 2.82 -26.37 6.21
CA GLU A 712 1.89 -26.47 5.08
C GLU A 712 1.85 -25.15 4.32
N LEU A 713 1.76 -24.01 5.02
CA LEU A 713 1.76 -22.68 4.41
C LEU A 713 3.01 -22.43 3.56
N GLY A 714 4.17 -22.91 3.99
CA GLY A 714 5.42 -22.82 3.21
C GLY A 714 5.42 -23.65 1.93
N ARG A 715 4.61 -24.72 1.87
CA ARG A 715 4.49 -25.64 0.72
C ARG A 715 3.45 -25.15 -0.30
N LEU A 716 2.41 -24.44 0.14
CA LEU A 716 1.33 -23.96 -0.71
C LEU A 716 1.78 -22.84 -1.67
N ALA A 717 1.04 -22.68 -2.78
CA ALA A 717 1.26 -21.66 -3.79
C ALA A 717 0.52 -20.34 -3.44
N LEU A 718 0.85 -19.74 -2.30
CA LEU A 718 0.14 -18.58 -1.75
C LEU A 718 0.62 -17.22 -2.30
N GLY A 719 1.93 -16.99 -2.29
CA GLY A 719 2.56 -15.74 -2.74
C GLY A 719 3.91 -15.99 -3.40
N SER A 720 4.47 -14.96 -4.03
CA SER A 720 5.76 -15.06 -4.72
C SER A 720 6.94 -15.33 -3.78
N ARG A 721 6.79 -15.00 -2.48
CA ARG A 721 7.85 -15.00 -1.47
C ARG A 721 8.04 -16.34 -0.75
N PRO A 722 9.29 -16.75 -0.44
CA PRO A 722 9.56 -17.84 0.49
C PRO A 722 9.16 -17.52 1.95
N ALA A 723 8.78 -18.54 2.72
CA ALA A 723 8.36 -18.38 4.12
C ALA A 723 9.51 -18.06 5.11
N LYS A 724 10.74 -18.48 4.79
CA LYS A 724 11.93 -18.25 5.63
C LYS A 724 13.02 -17.52 4.86
N ARG A 725 13.85 -16.74 5.56
CA ARG A 725 15.06 -16.13 4.98
C ARG A 725 16.16 -17.18 4.73
N ARG A 726 16.27 -18.20 5.59
CA ARG A 726 17.17 -19.36 5.44
C ARG A 726 16.42 -20.65 5.74
N ALA A 727 16.55 -21.66 4.87
CA ALA A 727 15.79 -22.91 4.99
C ALA A 727 16.10 -23.70 6.28
N SER A 728 17.34 -23.64 6.76
CA SER A 728 17.84 -24.39 7.93
C SER A 728 17.65 -23.69 9.28
N GLY A 729 17.07 -22.48 9.33
CA GLY A 729 17.00 -21.69 10.56
C GLY A 729 15.79 -21.99 11.48
N GLY A 730 15.89 -21.53 12.73
CA GLY A 730 14.84 -21.50 13.74
C GLY A 730 13.78 -20.41 13.50
N ILE A 731 13.07 -20.00 14.56
CA ILE A 731 12.03 -18.95 14.49
C ILE A 731 12.62 -17.59 14.07
N GLU A 732 13.89 -17.35 14.37
CA GLU A 732 14.61 -16.15 13.97
C GLU A 732 14.66 -16.02 12.44
N SER A 733 14.72 -17.15 11.73
CA SER A 733 14.71 -17.20 10.27
C SER A 733 13.30 -17.14 9.65
N LEU A 734 12.27 -17.36 10.47
CA LEU A 734 10.87 -17.24 10.06
C LEU A 734 10.50 -15.76 9.97
N ARG A 735 9.86 -15.40 8.86
CA ARG A 735 9.40 -14.03 8.62
C ARG A 735 8.16 -13.72 9.46
N ALA A 736 7.91 -12.43 9.69
CA ALA A 736 6.72 -11.99 10.43
C ALA A 736 5.39 -12.42 9.78
N ILE A 737 5.33 -12.52 8.44
CA ILE A 737 4.09 -12.92 7.75
C ILE A 737 3.68 -14.36 8.09
N PRO A 738 4.50 -15.40 7.84
CA PRO A 738 4.18 -16.77 8.23
C PRO A 738 4.02 -16.97 9.73
N TRP A 739 4.78 -16.22 10.55
CA TRP A 739 4.63 -16.24 12.01
C TRP A 739 3.21 -15.86 12.45
N VAL A 740 2.73 -14.69 12.04
CA VAL A 740 1.38 -14.22 12.38
C VAL A 740 0.31 -15.11 11.76
N PHE A 741 0.52 -15.55 10.52
CA PHE A 741 -0.48 -16.34 9.81
C PHE A 741 -0.64 -17.75 10.39
N GLY A 742 0.44 -18.40 10.83
CA GLY A 742 0.38 -19.70 11.52
C GLY A 742 -0.53 -19.66 12.73
N TRP A 743 -0.33 -18.68 13.63
CA TRP A 743 -1.18 -18.48 14.81
C TRP A 743 -2.61 -18.04 14.48
N THR A 744 -2.76 -17.21 13.44
CA THR A 744 -4.09 -16.77 12.99
C THR A 744 -4.94 -17.94 12.50
N GLN A 745 -4.35 -18.91 11.79
CA GLN A 745 -5.05 -20.11 11.34
C GLN A 745 -5.48 -21.02 12.50
N SER A 746 -4.66 -21.11 13.56
CA SER A 746 -5.00 -21.84 14.78
C SER A 746 -5.93 -21.08 15.72
N ARG A 747 -6.30 -19.83 15.38
CA ARG A 747 -7.17 -18.95 16.19
C ARG A 747 -6.62 -18.66 17.59
N PHE A 748 -5.28 -18.60 17.71
CA PHE A 748 -4.56 -18.37 18.97
C PHE A 748 -3.88 -17.01 19.00
#